data_AF-A0A1N7GC45-F1
#
_entry.id   AF-A0A1N7GC45-F1
#
_cell.length_a   1.000
_cell.length_b   1.000
_cell.length_c   1.000
_cell.angle_alpha   90.00
_cell.angle_beta   90.00
_cell.angle_gamma   90.00
#
_symmetry.space_group_name_H-M   'P 1'
#
loop_
_entity.id
_entity.type
_entity.pdbx_description
1 polymer ?
#
loop_
_entity_poly.entity_id
_entity_poly.type
_entity_poly.pdbx_seq_one_letter_code
_entity_poly.pdbx_strand_id
1 'polypeptide(L)'
;AGVKEFTISMKTVEDSTTEGDETVQFTIGGVTGNEATIKDTSTTPPAEKPTVTPSTTDGSVSVVPGPNNTSTTATFIGEDGAVKTVTVTKQPDGTWKLDDPDNTGATITDPTTGEVKIPQDSILDNTPVTVVGKETGKTDSAPVDGTAGEDSKDAEVDNSNNDGVVTTSVNEGEVQVTTVKLTNNNGAELTLDDVVGSANADDFETLEFSNNVTVDSNGKIIVPAGVKEFTISMKTVEDSTTEGDETVQFTIGGVTGNEATIKDTSTTPVPPTTIKSLDMADNLTDENKVLINGQEMAPETVYPNSNATYGVGQVASGNGDTALSLATGLTNDRNVNLLINLEGPLGDGQTLEVVRYTIVNGNRTNAENVTANIAKVDDKTYQVAANNLPQTYGTDYQYEVVLKTNGVEAGKQTYDFRLDSEVEGLDVTKANIENGNLQLELTAANGNSEKGAFVYAQWNSGGTVQSVQFVGTNGVYTANLQGFNYKDPAGLTLTIVDAAGNVSSQKVNLIRNLFSEYNENLGPDTTGRGIVGNDGGYDDANRLSGRQQVTGAPNGVLTTAGNDTLIIGMDQFGALGALNGSLSDEGGVVNSRLANINTGAGDDYILVRGIMQAFAKDATIQMGDGNDKFQVNDAIVGYVANPKFQIDMGEGNNIINIKKYIGAVVQSTITFGSGNDMFLMGENWDGLKNINFGAGDDILNIGGYINNIGNAGASEINFGEGNDQMIVGTNIDDLNLILNFGDGNNYLQVNESFVTGKANFGGGDDVVVLNNFSRGGNLGSNTDNLQLNMGAGNDQVTINGRAYRGLVDMGDGDDTLTVNETYLDSNTNQLRLEGGAGNDTIVLNGSTDDHSMRWIKNFETVDMKSSSAAQTLRVTLNYLEQDDDVQALYIKGGSEDKVKLGNKGNLEDDSKGGAAVTWTKMDAMQQTVDGVTYDAYTVSSSTEWVYIQQGVQVI
;
A
#
# COMPACT_ATOMS: atom_id res chain seq x y z
N ALA A 1 -29.48 90.97 -131.89
CA ALA A 1 -30.94 90.97 -132.16
C ALA A 1 -31.41 89.53 -132.33
N GLY A 2 -32.40 89.07 -131.54
CA GLY A 2 -32.97 87.71 -131.63
C GLY A 2 -32.83 86.82 -130.38
N VAL A 3 -31.98 87.14 -129.41
CA VAL A 3 -31.82 86.37 -128.16
C VAL A 3 -32.78 86.90 -127.10
N LYS A 4 -33.66 86.05 -126.59
CA LYS A 4 -34.67 86.39 -125.56
C LYS A 4 -34.35 85.83 -124.17
N GLU A 5 -33.33 84.99 -124.06
CA GLU A 5 -32.88 84.36 -122.82
C GLU A 5 -31.39 84.03 -122.95
N PHE A 6 -30.62 84.16 -121.87
CA PHE A 6 -29.21 83.77 -121.81
C PHE A 6 -28.88 83.30 -120.38
N THR A 7 -27.86 82.45 -120.26
CA THR A 7 -27.44 81.88 -118.97
C THR A 7 -26.10 82.45 -118.54
N ILE A 8 -25.95 82.68 -117.24
CA ILE A 8 -24.67 82.99 -116.58
C ILE A 8 -24.22 81.74 -115.84
N SER A 9 -22.97 81.35 -115.99
CA SER A 9 -22.36 80.28 -115.22
C SER A 9 -21.10 80.80 -114.52
N MET A 10 -20.98 80.51 -113.22
CA MET A 10 -19.80 80.81 -112.40
C MET A 10 -19.41 79.54 -111.63
N LYS A 11 -18.11 79.24 -111.56
CA LYS A 11 -17.59 78.07 -110.84
C LYS A 11 -17.22 78.49 -109.41
N THR A 12 -17.69 77.75 -108.42
CA THR A 12 -17.30 77.93 -107.01
C THR A 12 -15.92 77.30 -106.75
N VAL A 13 -15.22 77.79 -105.72
CA VAL A 13 -13.89 77.31 -105.29
C VAL A 13 -14.06 76.63 -103.93
N GLU A 14 -13.37 75.51 -103.71
CA GLU A 14 -13.36 74.78 -102.44
C GLU A 14 -12.22 75.31 -101.55
N ASP A 15 -12.47 75.45 -100.23
CA ASP A 15 -11.45 75.76 -99.24
C ASP A 15 -11.51 74.88 -97.98
N SER A 16 -10.58 75.11 -97.05
CA SER A 16 -10.37 74.30 -95.86
C SER A 16 -10.86 74.95 -94.56
N THR A 17 -11.59 76.07 -94.63
CA THR A 17 -12.07 76.79 -93.45
C THR A 17 -13.55 76.50 -93.21
N THR A 18 -13.90 76.06 -92.00
CA THR A 18 -15.31 75.87 -91.63
C THR A 18 -15.92 77.20 -91.27
N GLU A 19 -16.69 77.76 -92.19
CA GLU A 19 -17.31 79.09 -92.08
C GLU A 19 -18.82 79.10 -92.36
N GLY A 20 -19.38 77.98 -92.83
CA GLY A 20 -20.83 77.78 -93.07
C GLY A 20 -21.28 78.06 -94.51
N ASP A 21 -22.54 77.69 -94.84
CA ASP A 21 -23.13 77.92 -96.17
C ASP A 21 -23.18 79.42 -96.53
N GLU A 22 -22.76 79.79 -97.74
CA GLU A 22 -22.71 81.18 -98.25
C GLU A 22 -23.78 81.44 -99.33
N THR A 23 -24.08 82.70 -99.68
CA THR A 23 -25.06 83.01 -100.74
C THR A 23 -24.55 83.98 -101.80
N VAL A 24 -25.06 83.83 -103.04
CA VAL A 24 -24.74 84.66 -104.20
C VAL A 24 -26.00 85.05 -104.97
N GLN A 25 -26.07 86.30 -105.44
CA GLN A 25 -27.18 86.82 -106.23
C GLN A 25 -26.66 87.74 -107.35
N PHE A 26 -27.22 87.61 -108.56
CA PHE A 26 -26.79 88.40 -109.72
C PHE A 26 -27.84 89.47 -110.10
N THR A 27 -27.37 90.66 -110.49
CA THR A 27 -28.20 91.74 -111.05
C THR A 27 -27.73 92.07 -112.46
N ILE A 28 -28.62 92.00 -113.46
CA ILE A 28 -28.31 92.38 -114.85
C ILE A 28 -29.34 93.38 -115.36
N GLY A 29 -28.87 94.47 -115.98
CA GLY A 29 -29.73 95.46 -116.63
C GLY A 29 -30.72 96.14 -115.67
N GLY A 30 -30.40 96.18 -114.36
CA GLY A 30 -31.27 96.73 -113.31
C GLY A 30 -32.26 95.74 -112.69
N VAL A 31 -32.27 94.48 -113.12
CA VAL A 31 -33.15 93.43 -112.56
C VAL A 31 -32.31 92.43 -111.75
N THR A 32 -32.69 92.20 -110.50
CA THR A 32 -32.03 91.25 -109.59
C THR A 32 -32.68 89.86 -109.70
N GLY A 33 -31.86 88.83 -109.90
CA GLY A 33 -32.29 87.43 -109.98
C GLY A 33 -32.53 86.79 -108.61
N ASN A 34 -32.78 85.47 -108.59
CA ASN A 34 -32.88 84.70 -107.34
C ASN A 34 -31.52 84.53 -106.66
N GLU A 35 -31.54 84.43 -105.34
CA GLU A 35 -30.36 84.09 -104.52
C GLU A 35 -30.09 82.58 -104.61
N ALA A 36 -28.81 82.20 -104.72
CA ALA A 36 -28.33 80.83 -104.77
C ALA A 36 -27.34 80.59 -103.64
N THR A 37 -27.37 79.40 -103.04
CA THR A 37 -26.54 79.03 -101.88
C THR A 37 -25.36 78.16 -102.29
N ILE A 38 -24.18 78.44 -101.73
CA ILE A 38 -22.96 77.63 -101.79
C ILE A 38 -22.88 76.85 -100.48
N LYS A 39 -22.70 75.52 -100.57
CA LYS A 39 -22.67 74.62 -99.41
C LYS A 39 -21.25 74.47 -98.86
N ASP A 40 -21.03 74.67 -97.56
CA ASP A 40 -19.75 74.37 -96.88
C ASP A 40 -19.73 72.88 -96.48
N THR A 41 -18.66 72.18 -96.85
CA THR A 41 -18.49 70.73 -96.63
C THR A 41 -17.28 70.37 -95.76
N SER A 42 -16.68 71.33 -95.05
CA SER A 42 -15.51 71.11 -94.19
C SER A 42 -15.87 70.47 -92.82
N THR A 43 -14.91 69.80 -92.15
CA THR A 43 -15.10 69.15 -90.82
C THR A 43 -13.93 69.44 -89.87
N THR A 44 -14.20 69.58 -88.56
CA THR A 44 -13.18 69.80 -87.51
C THR A 44 -12.49 68.48 -87.13
N PRO A 45 -11.14 68.40 -87.17
CA PRO A 45 -10.42 67.18 -86.81
C PRO A 45 -10.39 66.93 -85.29
N PRO A 46 -10.32 65.65 -84.83
CA PRO A 46 -10.18 65.30 -83.42
C PRO A 46 -8.73 65.48 -82.91
N ALA A 47 -8.60 65.68 -81.59
CA ALA A 47 -7.33 65.70 -80.87
C ALA A 47 -6.57 64.37 -80.97
N GLU A 48 -5.25 64.42 -80.86
CA GLU A 48 -4.40 63.23 -80.84
C GLU A 48 -4.70 62.36 -79.61
N LYS A 49 -4.73 61.05 -79.83
CA LYS A 49 -4.98 60.10 -78.75
C LYS A 49 -3.81 60.09 -77.77
N PRO A 50 -4.08 60.14 -76.45
CA PRO A 50 -3.06 59.85 -75.44
C PRO A 50 -2.71 58.36 -75.46
N THR A 51 -1.67 57.99 -74.72
CA THR A 51 -1.25 56.59 -74.53
C THR A 51 -1.50 56.19 -73.09
N VAL A 52 -2.05 54.99 -72.88
CA VAL A 52 -2.27 54.39 -71.56
C VAL A 52 -1.51 53.08 -71.52
N THR A 53 -0.62 52.92 -70.55
CA THR A 53 0.22 51.73 -70.40
C THR A 53 0.06 51.20 -68.98
N PRO A 54 -0.78 50.17 -68.79
CA PRO A 54 -0.80 49.43 -67.54
C PRO A 54 0.53 48.71 -67.33
N SER A 55 0.99 48.70 -66.09
CA SER A 55 2.12 47.90 -65.66
C SER A 55 1.76 46.41 -65.69
N THR A 56 2.75 45.59 -66.01
CA THR A 56 2.61 44.12 -65.99
C THR A 56 3.10 43.50 -64.69
N THR A 57 3.55 44.30 -63.72
CA THR A 57 4.26 43.80 -62.53
C THR A 57 3.79 44.36 -61.19
N ASP A 58 3.17 45.54 -61.17
CA ASP A 58 2.93 46.29 -59.93
C ASP A 58 1.61 47.08 -59.95
N GLY A 59 0.53 46.59 -60.58
CA GLY A 59 -0.81 47.24 -60.62
C GLY A 59 -0.93 48.64 -61.25
N SER A 60 0.16 49.40 -61.31
CA SER A 60 0.21 50.82 -61.63
C SER A 60 -0.08 51.12 -63.10
N VAL A 61 -0.54 52.33 -63.41
CA VAL A 61 -0.88 52.72 -64.79
C VAL A 61 -0.17 54.02 -65.15
N SER A 62 0.55 54.01 -66.29
CA SER A 62 1.17 55.21 -66.87
C SER A 62 0.31 55.81 -67.98
N VAL A 63 0.18 57.13 -67.97
CA VAL A 63 -0.62 57.91 -68.90
C VAL A 63 0.25 58.99 -69.54
N VAL A 64 0.40 58.94 -70.87
CA VAL A 64 1.19 59.89 -71.66
C VAL A 64 0.26 60.73 -72.53
N PRO A 65 0.21 62.07 -72.36
CA PRO A 65 -0.49 62.96 -73.28
C PRO A 65 -0.01 62.81 -74.72
N GLY A 66 -0.91 62.99 -75.70
CA GLY A 66 -0.51 63.14 -77.10
C GLY A 66 0.43 64.36 -77.28
N PRO A 67 1.40 64.33 -78.20
CA PRO A 67 2.40 65.39 -78.37
C PRO A 67 1.83 66.82 -78.45
N ASN A 68 0.66 66.95 -79.08
CA ASN A 68 -0.03 68.22 -79.28
C ASN A 68 -1.12 68.52 -78.25
N ASN A 69 -1.42 67.60 -77.33
CA ASN A 69 -2.46 67.79 -76.32
C ASN A 69 -2.15 68.99 -75.42
N THR A 70 -3.18 69.78 -75.14
CA THR A 70 -3.18 70.84 -74.14
C THR A 70 -3.57 70.32 -72.76
N SER A 71 -4.37 69.25 -72.69
CA SER A 71 -4.63 68.53 -71.45
C SER A 71 -4.94 67.05 -71.72
N THR A 72 -4.80 66.21 -70.71
CA THR A 72 -5.20 64.81 -70.75
C THR A 72 -5.78 64.42 -69.39
N THR A 73 -6.94 63.78 -69.39
CA THR A 73 -7.66 63.38 -68.17
C THR A 73 -7.78 61.86 -68.14
N ALA A 74 -7.35 61.24 -67.05
CA ALA A 74 -7.52 59.83 -66.75
C ALA A 74 -8.61 59.65 -65.69
N THR A 75 -9.51 58.68 -65.91
CA THR A 75 -10.61 58.31 -65.02
C THR A 75 -10.50 56.82 -64.71
N PHE A 76 -10.56 56.43 -63.44
CA PHE A 76 -10.37 55.04 -62.99
C PHE A 76 -11.19 54.74 -61.73
N ILE A 77 -11.29 53.47 -61.34
CA ILE A 77 -11.91 53.07 -60.07
C ILE A 77 -10.79 52.93 -59.04
N GLY A 78 -10.93 53.57 -57.89
CA GLY A 78 -10.00 53.39 -56.78
C GLY A 78 -10.31 52.15 -55.95
N GLU A 79 -9.36 51.73 -55.11
CA GLU A 79 -9.49 50.58 -54.19
C GLU A 79 -10.69 50.66 -53.23
N ASP A 80 -11.20 51.88 -52.98
CA ASP A 80 -12.45 52.13 -52.23
C ASP A 80 -13.73 51.88 -53.06
N GLY A 81 -13.59 51.49 -54.32
CA GLY A 81 -14.67 51.29 -55.28
C GLY A 81 -15.23 52.59 -55.88
N ALA A 82 -14.68 53.75 -55.54
CA ALA A 82 -15.14 55.05 -56.06
C ALA A 82 -14.44 55.42 -57.37
N VAL A 83 -15.12 56.17 -58.24
CA VAL A 83 -14.51 56.70 -59.47
C VAL A 83 -13.63 57.89 -59.12
N LYS A 84 -12.36 57.85 -59.54
CA LYS A 84 -11.33 58.87 -59.30
C LYS A 84 -10.84 59.46 -60.62
N THR A 85 -10.33 60.70 -60.57
CA THR A 85 -9.80 61.38 -61.77
C THR A 85 -8.47 62.06 -61.51
N VAL A 86 -7.56 61.96 -62.47
CA VAL A 86 -6.33 62.78 -62.50
C VAL A 86 -6.22 63.48 -63.85
N THR A 87 -5.85 64.75 -63.85
CA THR A 87 -5.75 65.56 -65.08
C THR A 87 -4.38 66.23 -65.16
N VAL A 88 -3.71 66.07 -66.31
CA VAL A 88 -2.45 66.75 -66.60
C VAL A 88 -2.65 67.81 -67.67
N THR A 89 -2.23 69.05 -67.41
CA THR A 89 -2.46 70.22 -68.26
C THR A 89 -1.16 70.93 -68.61
N LYS A 90 -0.96 71.20 -69.91
CA LYS A 90 0.23 71.88 -70.44
C LYS A 90 0.12 73.37 -70.18
N GLN A 91 1.13 73.93 -69.54
CA GLN A 91 1.22 75.34 -69.19
C GLN A 91 1.80 76.17 -70.34
N PRO A 92 1.61 77.50 -70.36
CA PRO A 92 2.12 78.38 -71.42
C PRO A 92 3.64 78.35 -71.61
N ASP A 93 4.39 77.97 -70.58
CA ASP A 93 5.86 77.83 -70.60
C ASP A 93 6.34 76.47 -71.14
N GLY A 94 5.41 75.57 -71.48
CA GLY A 94 5.68 74.24 -72.02
C GLY A 94 5.79 73.13 -70.96
N THR A 95 5.72 73.44 -69.67
CA THR A 95 5.71 72.45 -68.58
C THR A 95 4.33 71.85 -68.35
N TRP A 96 4.26 70.70 -67.68
CA TRP A 96 3.01 70.05 -67.32
C TRP A 96 2.69 70.21 -65.83
N LYS A 97 1.40 70.43 -65.53
CA LYS A 97 0.87 70.50 -64.17
C LYS A 97 -0.15 69.37 -63.96
N LEU A 98 0.00 68.64 -62.85
CA LEU A 98 -0.95 67.62 -62.40
C LEU A 98 -2.01 68.24 -61.48
N ASP A 99 -3.25 67.84 -61.69
CA ASP A 99 -4.38 68.05 -60.81
C ASP A 99 -4.89 66.67 -60.35
N ASP A 100 -4.73 66.40 -59.05
CA ASP A 100 -5.07 65.15 -58.37
C ASP A 100 -5.99 65.46 -57.17
N PRO A 101 -7.28 65.75 -57.42
CA PRO A 101 -8.23 66.18 -56.39
C PRO A 101 -8.52 65.10 -55.35
N ASP A 102 -8.35 63.82 -55.70
CA ASP A 102 -8.64 62.66 -54.85
C ASP A 102 -7.39 62.18 -54.07
N ASN A 103 -6.26 62.90 -54.18
CA ASN A 103 -4.99 62.58 -53.54
C ASN A 103 -4.57 61.12 -53.75
N THR A 104 -4.67 60.67 -55.00
CA THR A 104 -4.36 59.31 -55.47
C THR A 104 -2.86 59.00 -55.50
N GLY A 105 -2.02 59.94 -55.07
CA GLY A 105 -0.56 59.75 -55.10
C GLY A 105 0.00 59.69 -56.53
N ALA A 106 -0.79 60.10 -57.53
CA ALA A 106 -0.33 60.19 -58.90
C ALA A 106 0.82 61.21 -59.01
N THR A 107 1.82 60.90 -59.82
CA THR A 107 2.99 61.75 -59.98
C THR A 107 3.35 61.92 -61.45
N ILE A 108 3.87 63.11 -61.81
CA ILE A 108 4.47 63.32 -63.12
C ILE A 108 5.83 62.63 -63.13
N THR A 109 5.99 61.59 -63.94
CA THR A 109 7.23 60.81 -64.05
C THR A 109 8.16 61.34 -65.14
N ASP A 110 7.61 61.97 -66.18
CA ASP A 110 8.38 62.69 -67.21
C ASP A 110 7.79 64.09 -67.45
N PRO A 111 8.45 65.15 -66.95
CA PRO A 111 8.01 66.54 -67.12
C PRO A 111 8.03 67.04 -68.57
N THR A 112 8.76 66.37 -69.48
CA THR A 112 8.90 66.81 -70.88
C THR A 112 7.76 66.31 -71.76
N THR A 113 7.31 65.08 -71.53
CA THR A 113 6.18 64.46 -72.23
C THR A 113 4.86 64.66 -71.51
N GLY A 114 4.89 64.94 -70.20
CA GLY A 114 3.71 65.06 -69.34
C GLY A 114 3.21 63.71 -68.84
N GLU A 115 4.06 62.68 -68.85
CA GLU A 115 3.72 61.34 -68.38
C GLU A 115 3.34 61.36 -66.89
N VAL A 116 2.20 60.76 -66.56
CA VAL A 116 1.70 60.60 -65.20
C VAL A 116 1.62 59.11 -64.86
N LYS A 117 2.25 58.70 -63.75
CA LYS A 117 2.08 57.37 -63.18
C LYS A 117 1.08 57.44 -62.03
N ILE A 118 0.04 56.61 -62.09
CA ILE A 118 -0.91 56.37 -61.01
C ILE A 118 -0.44 55.11 -60.26
N PRO A 119 -0.21 55.16 -58.94
CA PRO A 119 0.32 54.03 -58.17
C PRO A 119 -0.69 52.89 -58.01
N GLN A 120 -0.17 51.70 -57.70
CA GLN A 120 -0.91 50.44 -57.59
C GLN A 120 -2.04 50.52 -56.55
N ASP A 121 -1.72 50.95 -55.33
CA ASP A 121 -2.64 51.09 -54.19
C ASP A 121 -3.77 52.13 -54.39
N SER A 122 -3.81 52.79 -55.54
CA SER A 122 -4.82 53.80 -55.88
C SER A 122 -5.80 53.36 -56.96
N ILE A 123 -5.57 52.24 -57.63
CA ILE A 123 -6.43 51.74 -58.71
C ILE A 123 -6.90 50.34 -58.36
N LEU A 124 -8.21 50.13 -58.37
CA LEU A 124 -8.79 48.81 -58.17
C LEU A 124 -8.30 47.83 -59.24
N ASP A 125 -7.70 46.72 -58.81
CA ASP A 125 -7.22 45.65 -59.66
C ASP A 125 -8.21 45.23 -60.75
N ASN A 126 -7.69 44.93 -61.94
CA ASN A 126 -8.46 44.48 -63.10
C ASN A 126 -9.58 45.44 -63.58
N THR A 127 -9.57 46.71 -63.15
CA THR A 127 -10.51 47.74 -63.62
C THR A 127 -9.92 48.64 -64.71
N PRO A 128 -10.76 49.25 -65.58
CA PRO A 128 -10.28 50.11 -66.64
C PRO A 128 -9.86 51.50 -66.14
N VAL A 129 -8.76 51.99 -66.68
CA VAL A 129 -8.31 53.39 -66.66
C VAL A 129 -8.56 54.00 -68.03
N THR A 130 -9.54 54.89 -68.11
CA THR A 130 -9.98 55.54 -69.36
C THR A 130 -9.38 56.92 -69.48
N VAL A 131 -8.75 57.22 -70.61
CA VAL A 131 -8.00 58.47 -70.82
C VAL A 131 -8.46 59.21 -72.07
N VAL A 132 -8.66 60.52 -71.93
CA VAL A 132 -9.09 61.43 -73.01
C VAL A 132 -8.13 62.60 -73.15
N GLY A 133 -7.67 62.86 -74.39
CA GLY A 133 -6.83 64.00 -74.74
C GLY A 133 -7.62 65.18 -75.31
N LYS A 134 -7.16 66.41 -75.04
CA LYS A 134 -7.75 67.65 -75.58
C LYS A 134 -6.70 68.49 -76.29
N GLU A 135 -7.09 69.12 -77.40
CA GLU A 135 -6.30 70.10 -78.14
C GLU A 135 -7.12 71.36 -78.43
N THR A 136 -6.46 72.52 -78.47
CA THR A 136 -7.14 73.79 -78.78
C THR A 136 -7.65 73.79 -80.22
N GLY A 137 -8.94 74.05 -80.42
CA GLY A 137 -9.56 74.13 -81.75
C GLY A 137 -9.93 72.78 -82.38
N LYS A 138 -9.79 71.67 -81.64
CA LYS A 138 -10.20 70.31 -82.04
C LYS A 138 -11.26 69.76 -81.09
N THR A 139 -11.95 68.70 -81.50
CA THR A 139 -12.79 67.90 -80.58
C THR A 139 -11.92 66.97 -79.73
N ASP A 140 -12.43 66.55 -78.56
CA ASP A 140 -11.75 65.60 -77.67
C ASP A 140 -11.36 64.31 -78.43
N SER A 141 -10.23 63.69 -78.04
CA SER A 141 -9.82 62.42 -78.62
C SER A 141 -10.85 61.33 -78.32
N ALA A 142 -10.93 60.29 -79.14
CA ALA A 142 -11.63 59.08 -78.71
C ALA A 142 -10.95 58.54 -77.43
N PRO A 143 -11.71 58.02 -76.44
CA PRO A 143 -11.14 57.47 -75.22
C PRO A 143 -10.16 56.33 -75.53
N VAL A 144 -9.11 56.23 -74.71
CA VAL A 144 -8.14 55.13 -74.72
C VAL A 144 -8.19 54.46 -73.36
N ASP A 145 -8.39 53.14 -73.35
CA ASP A 145 -8.50 52.36 -72.12
C ASP A 145 -7.23 51.52 -71.90
N GLY A 146 -6.81 51.41 -70.64
CA GLY A 146 -5.89 50.39 -70.16
C GLY A 146 -6.44 49.72 -68.90
N THR A 147 -6.33 48.41 -68.78
CA THR A 147 -6.80 47.69 -67.57
C THR A 147 -5.67 47.60 -66.55
N ALA A 148 -5.88 48.07 -65.33
CA ALA A 148 -4.91 47.94 -64.25
C ALA A 148 -4.58 46.46 -63.98
N GLY A 149 -3.31 46.19 -63.65
CA GLY A 149 -2.82 44.85 -63.31
C GLY A 149 -3.29 44.41 -61.93
N GLU A 150 -2.68 43.34 -61.40
CA GLU A 150 -2.72 43.03 -59.96
C GLU A 150 -1.60 43.78 -59.24
N ASP A 151 -1.86 44.17 -58.01
CA ASP A 151 -0.84 44.71 -57.11
C ASP A 151 0.33 43.73 -56.90
N SER A 152 1.53 44.29 -56.74
CA SER A 152 2.69 43.53 -56.31
C SER A 152 2.57 43.14 -54.84
N LYS A 153 2.97 41.91 -54.50
CA LYS A 153 2.98 41.42 -53.12
C LYS A 153 4.11 42.07 -52.31
N ASP A 154 3.86 43.28 -51.83
CA ASP A 154 4.86 44.14 -51.17
C ASP A 154 4.52 44.50 -49.71
N ALA A 155 3.55 43.81 -49.10
CA ALA A 155 3.32 43.97 -47.66
C ALA A 155 4.57 43.53 -46.86
N GLU A 156 5.04 44.41 -45.99
CA GLU A 156 6.11 44.16 -45.02
C GLU A 156 5.53 44.22 -43.60
N VAL A 157 6.25 43.71 -42.60
CA VAL A 157 5.81 43.85 -41.20
C VAL A 157 5.88 45.31 -40.76
N ASP A 158 4.74 45.88 -40.38
CA ASP A 158 4.64 47.27 -39.92
C ASP A 158 5.07 47.37 -38.46
N ASN A 159 6.32 47.76 -38.24
CA ASN A 159 6.85 48.00 -36.90
C ASN A 159 6.98 49.50 -36.56
N SER A 160 6.21 50.38 -37.21
CA SER A 160 6.30 51.83 -37.01
C SER A 160 5.99 52.28 -35.57
N ASN A 161 5.14 51.53 -34.84
CA ASN A 161 4.83 51.76 -33.42
C ASN A 161 5.51 50.76 -32.48
N ASN A 162 6.49 50.00 -32.97
CA ASN A 162 7.20 48.97 -32.22
C ASN A 162 6.29 47.81 -31.73
N ASP A 163 5.19 47.56 -32.46
CA ASP A 163 4.15 46.56 -32.20
C ASP A 163 3.84 45.70 -33.43
N GLY A 164 4.79 45.59 -34.37
CA GLY A 164 4.62 44.84 -35.61
C GLY A 164 4.56 43.33 -35.40
N VAL A 165 5.21 42.82 -34.35
CA VAL A 165 5.14 41.44 -33.88
C VAL A 165 4.96 41.47 -32.36
N VAL A 166 3.82 40.99 -31.86
CA VAL A 166 3.50 41.02 -30.43
C VAL A 166 3.04 39.66 -29.94
N THR A 167 3.75 39.09 -28.97
CA THR A 167 3.44 37.79 -28.36
C THR A 167 2.90 37.96 -26.95
N THR A 168 1.80 37.28 -26.62
CA THR A 168 1.19 37.32 -25.29
C THR A 168 1.82 36.27 -24.36
N SER A 169 2.11 36.62 -23.11
CA SER A 169 2.50 35.66 -22.07
C SER A 169 1.31 34.83 -21.60
N VAL A 170 1.52 33.56 -21.32
CA VAL A 170 0.48 32.58 -20.95
C VAL A 170 0.97 31.64 -19.86
N ASN A 171 0.07 30.88 -19.24
CA ASN A 171 0.47 29.71 -18.45
C ASN A 171 0.66 28.49 -19.37
N GLU A 172 1.43 27.50 -18.94
CA GLU A 172 1.46 26.19 -19.59
C GLU A 172 0.05 25.59 -19.77
N GLY A 173 -0.14 24.84 -20.86
CA GLY A 173 -1.44 24.29 -21.27
C GLY A 173 -2.35 25.29 -21.99
N GLU A 174 -2.04 26.59 -21.97
CA GLU A 174 -2.79 27.63 -22.70
C GLU A 174 -2.23 27.87 -24.11
N VAL A 175 -3.03 28.53 -24.95
CA VAL A 175 -2.65 28.89 -26.33
C VAL A 175 -1.93 30.23 -26.33
N GLN A 176 -0.65 30.21 -26.71
CA GLN A 176 0.14 31.41 -26.95
C GLN A 176 -0.19 32.02 -28.31
N VAL A 177 -0.39 33.33 -28.36
CA VAL A 177 -0.77 34.05 -29.59
C VAL A 177 0.26 35.13 -29.90
N THR A 178 0.80 35.09 -31.11
CA THR A 178 1.65 36.13 -31.70
C THR A 178 0.88 36.87 -32.79
N THR A 179 0.65 38.16 -32.61
CA THR A 179 -0.02 39.04 -33.59
C THR A 179 1.01 39.71 -34.49
N VAL A 180 0.77 39.68 -35.81
CA VAL A 180 1.64 40.28 -36.83
C VAL A 180 0.86 41.32 -37.63
N LYS A 181 1.39 42.56 -37.72
CA LYS A 181 0.79 43.68 -38.45
C LYS A 181 1.58 43.99 -39.72
N LEU A 182 0.89 44.39 -40.79
CA LEU A 182 1.49 44.63 -42.10
C LEU A 182 1.31 46.08 -42.58
N THR A 183 2.23 46.57 -43.41
CA THR A 183 2.27 47.94 -43.94
C THR A 183 1.10 48.24 -44.88
N ASN A 184 0.66 47.26 -45.65
CA ASN A 184 -0.52 47.30 -46.53
C ASN A 184 -1.22 45.92 -46.57
N ASN A 185 -2.17 45.72 -47.48
CA ASN A 185 -2.95 44.49 -47.64
C ASN A 185 -2.74 43.81 -49.01
N ASN A 186 -1.66 44.10 -49.72
CA ASN A 186 -1.40 43.59 -51.08
C ASN A 186 -0.92 42.12 -51.08
N GLY A 187 -0.75 41.54 -49.89
CA GLY A 187 -0.17 40.22 -49.68
C GLY A 187 1.34 40.27 -49.58
N ALA A 188 1.91 39.26 -48.92
CA ALA A 188 3.33 39.19 -48.60
C ALA A 188 3.84 37.77 -48.71
N GLU A 189 5.14 37.64 -48.88
CA GLU A 189 5.84 36.43 -48.53
C GLU A 189 6.90 36.76 -47.47
N LEU A 190 6.66 36.37 -46.22
CA LEU A 190 7.49 36.68 -45.06
C LEU A 190 8.28 35.46 -44.60
N THR A 191 9.39 35.66 -43.91
CA THR A 191 10.17 34.60 -43.28
C THR A 191 9.86 34.52 -41.79
N LEU A 192 9.84 33.31 -41.24
CA LEU A 192 10.00 33.08 -39.80
C LEU A 192 11.49 32.90 -39.56
N ASP A 193 12.17 33.98 -39.15
CA ASP A 193 13.64 34.04 -39.17
C ASP A 193 14.26 33.38 -37.94
N ASP A 194 13.65 33.57 -36.76
CA ASP A 194 14.15 33.00 -35.52
C ASP A 194 13.03 32.90 -34.46
N VAL A 195 13.16 31.92 -33.58
CA VAL A 195 12.42 31.79 -32.34
C VAL A 195 13.47 31.68 -31.24
N VAL A 196 13.67 32.77 -30.51
CA VAL A 196 14.70 32.86 -29.46
C VAL A 196 14.05 32.89 -28.08
N GLY A 197 14.68 32.24 -27.11
CA GLY A 197 14.08 32.04 -25.79
C GLY A 197 14.73 30.90 -25.02
N SER A 198 14.22 30.63 -23.82
CA SER A 198 14.58 29.42 -23.07
C SER A 198 13.67 28.23 -23.41
N ALA A 199 12.46 28.49 -23.91
CA ALA A 199 11.54 27.44 -24.34
C ALA A 199 12.11 26.68 -25.56
N ASN A 200 11.95 25.36 -25.52
CA ASN A 200 12.41 24.38 -26.48
C ASN A 200 11.24 23.82 -27.31
N ALA A 201 11.49 22.79 -28.13
CA ALA A 201 10.48 22.27 -29.06
C ALA A 201 9.42 21.38 -28.40
N ASP A 202 9.72 20.80 -27.23
CA ASP A 202 8.82 19.92 -26.49
C ASP A 202 7.72 20.70 -25.74
N ASP A 203 7.91 22.01 -25.52
CA ASP A 203 6.98 22.88 -24.78
C ASP A 203 5.80 23.35 -25.65
N PHE A 204 5.79 22.97 -26.93
CA PHE A 204 4.83 23.43 -27.93
C PHE A 204 4.24 22.30 -28.77
N GLU A 205 2.94 22.42 -29.06
CA GLU A 205 2.25 21.57 -30.03
C GLU A 205 2.25 22.19 -31.45
N THR A 206 1.12 22.11 -32.16
CA THR A 206 1.00 22.52 -33.56
C THR A 206 0.84 24.03 -33.72
N LEU A 207 1.51 24.58 -34.74
CA LEU A 207 1.35 25.95 -35.24
C LEU A 207 0.07 26.12 -36.06
N GLU A 208 -0.72 27.14 -35.74
CA GLU A 208 -1.89 27.55 -36.52
C GLU A 208 -1.82 29.03 -36.92
N PHE A 209 -2.32 29.35 -38.12
CA PHE A 209 -2.32 30.71 -38.66
C PHE A 209 -3.76 31.17 -38.93
N SER A 210 -4.07 32.43 -38.63
CA SER A 210 -5.37 33.02 -38.96
C SER A 210 -5.41 33.64 -40.36
N ASN A 211 -6.61 34.07 -40.79
CA ASN A 211 -6.83 34.83 -42.04
C ASN A 211 -6.32 34.14 -43.33
N ASN A 212 -6.34 32.80 -43.37
CA ASN A 212 -5.85 31.97 -44.47
C ASN A 212 -4.36 32.17 -44.81
N VAL A 213 -3.58 32.69 -43.86
CA VAL A 213 -2.12 32.69 -43.96
C VAL A 213 -1.65 31.24 -43.91
N THR A 214 -0.70 30.88 -44.77
CA THR A 214 -0.17 29.52 -44.89
C THR A 214 1.36 29.53 -44.90
N VAL A 215 1.98 28.38 -44.73
CA VAL A 215 3.43 28.21 -44.87
C VAL A 215 3.72 27.37 -46.12
N ASP A 216 4.62 27.83 -46.97
CA ASP A 216 5.01 27.10 -48.17
C ASP A 216 5.97 25.93 -47.87
N SER A 217 6.33 25.17 -48.91
CA SER A 217 7.25 24.03 -48.77
C SER A 217 8.68 24.40 -48.34
N ASN A 218 9.03 25.68 -48.35
CA ASN A 218 10.34 26.19 -47.95
C ASN A 218 10.31 26.89 -46.57
N GLY A 219 9.18 26.83 -45.86
CA GLY A 219 9.02 27.47 -44.54
C GLY A 219 8.70 28.96 -44.60
N LYS A 220 8.32 29.51 -45.76
CA LYS A 220 7.96 30.91 -45.94
C LYS A 220 6.47 31.12 -45.62
N ILE A 221 6.16 32.15 -44.85
CA ILE A 221 4.79 32.56 -44.52
C ILE A 221 4.20 33.27 -45.74
N ILE A 222 3.15 32.71 -46.31
CA ILE A 222 2.40 33.24 -47.45
C ILE A 222 1.15 33.95 -46.94
N VAL A 223 1.18 35.28 -47.02
CA VAL A 223 0.05 36.13 -46.66
C VAL A 223 -0.76 36.44 -47.92
N PRO A 224 -2.06 36.07 -47.98
CA PRO A 224 -2.91 36.41 -49.10
C PRO A 224 -3.25 37.91 -49.13
N ALA A 225 -3.59 38.43 -50.31
CA ALA A 225 -4.12 39.77 -50.44
C ALA A 225 -5.41 39.96 -49.62
N GLY A 226 -5.63 41.16 -49.09
CA GLY A 226 -6.72 41.51 -48.19
C GLY A 226 -6.40 41.38 -46.70
N VAL A 227 -5.24 40.84 -46.32
CA VAL A 227 -4.82 40.68 -44.93
C VAL A 227 -3.88 41.82 -44.52
N LYS A 228 -4.28 42.59 -43.48
CA LYS A 228 -3.45 43.66 -42.88
C LYS A 228 -2.90 43.28 -41.50
N GLU A 229 -3.49 42.28 -40.87
CA GLU A 229 -3.10 41.73 -39.57
C GLU A 229 -3.45 40.25 -39.55
N PHE A 230 -2.59 39.41 -38.97
CA PHE A 230 -2.87 37.99 -38.72
C PHE A 230 -2.23 37.55 -37.41
N THR A 231 -2.57 36.34 -36.96
CA THR A 231 -2.07 35.74 -35.73
C THR A 231 -1.45 34.38 -36.01
N ILE A 232 -0.41 34.06 -35.25
CA ILE A 232 0.22 32.74 -35.14
C ILE A 232 -0.13 32.22 -33.74
N SER A 233 -0.80 31.07 -33.67
CA SER A 233 -1.20 30.43 -32.43
C SER A 233 -0.41 29.15 -32.22
N MET A 234 0.10 28.95 -31.01
CA MET A 234 0.85 27.76 -30.61
C MET A 234 0.37 27.32 -29.24
N LYS A 235 -0.08 26.07 -29.12
CA LYS A 235 -0.53 25.52 -27.84
C LYS A 235 0.68 25.09 -27.02
N THR A 236 0.79 25.61 -25.80
CA THR A 236 1.84 25.20 -24.85
C THR A 236 1.47 23.87 -24.20
N VAL A 237 2.47 23.07 -23.83
CA VAL A 237 2.29 21.79 -23.15
C VAL A 237 2.28 22.02 -21.64
N GLU A 238 1.32 21.42 -20.93
CA GLU A 238 1.31 21.38 -19.46
C GLU A 238 1.96 20.06 -19.03
N ASP A 239 2.99 20.14 -18.19
CA ASP A 239 3.64 18.96 -17.63
C ASP A 239 3.94 19.10 -16.12
N SER A 240 4.60 18.09 -15.55
CA SER A 240 4.82 17.96 -14.09
C SER A 240 6.23 18.35 -13.63
N THR A 241 7.09 18.76 -14.55
CA THR A 241 8.50 19.10 -14.31
C THR A 241 8.61 20.56 -13.90
N THR A 242 9.29 20.83 -12.79
CA THR A 242 9.56 22.22 -12.39
C THR A 242 10.85 22.72 -13.02
N GLU A 243 10.72 23.46 -14.10
CA GLU A 243 11.83 24.09 -14.84
C GLU A 243 11.84 25.62 -14.72
N GLY A 244 10.78 26.20 -14.17
CA GLY A 244 10.60 27.64 -13.96
C GLY A 244 10.09 28.37 -15.22
N ASP A 245 9.71 29.64 -15.05
CA ASP A 245 9.20 30.48 -16.14
C ASP A 245 10.17 30.52 -17.35
N GLU A 246 9.64 30.19 -18.53
CA GLU A 246 10.39 30.16 -19.77
C GLU A 246 10.08 31.38 -20.65
N THR A 247 11.00 31.74 -21.55
CA THR A 247 10.80 32.87 -22.47
C THR A 247 10.76 32.43 -23.93
N VAL A 248 10.00 33.18 -24.74
CA VAL A 248 9.94 33.03 -26.20
C VAL A 248 9.78 34.40 -26.88
N GLN A 249 10.43 34.55 -28.03
CA GLN A 249 10.42 35.76 -28.83
C GLN A 249 10.49 35.39 -30.33
N PHE A 250 9.52 35.84 -31.11
CA PHE A 250 9.43 35.56 -32.54
C PHE A 250 10.04 36.69 -33.39
N THR A 251 10.77 36.31 -34.45
CA THR A 251 11.21 37.22 -35.50
C THR A 251 10.51 36.89 -36.83
N ILE A 252 9.67 37.80 -37.32
CA ILE A 252 8.87 37.64 -38.54
C ILE A 252 9.26 38.72 -39.55
N GLY A 253 9.64 38.33 -40.77
CA GLY A 253 9.98 39.26 -41.85
C GLY A 253 11.08 40.26 -41.46
N GLY A 254 12.08 39.82 -40.68
CA GLY A 254 13.16 40.65 -40.16
C GLY A 254 12.80 41.53 -38.95
N VAL A 255 11.57 41.48 -38.43
CA VAL A 255 11.13 42.22 -37.26
C VAL A 255 11.05 41.30 -36.04
N THR A 256 11.87 41.59 -35.04
CA THR A 256 11.85 40.90 -33.75
C THR A 256 10.77 41.49 -32.83
N GLY A 257 9.86 40.65 -32.33
CA GLY A 257 8.78 41.03 -31.42
C GLY A 257 9.22 41.21 -29.96
N ASN A 258 8.26 41.35 -29.06
CA ASN A 258 8.56 41.34 -27.61
C ASN A 258 8.91 39.93 -27.11
N GLU A 259 9.66 39.88 -26.02
CA GLU A 259 9.79 38.65 -25.22
C GLU A 259 8.47 38.40 -24.48
N ALA A 260 7.99 37.16 -24.51
CA ALA A 260 6.84 36.69 -23.78
C ALA A 260 7.24 35.52 -22.87
N THR A 261 6.55 35.38 -21.73
CA THR A 261 6.80 34.31 -20.76
C THR A 261 5.75 33.20 -20.89
N ILE A 262 6.20 31.96 -20.81
CA ILE A 262 5.37 30.78 -20.53
C ILE A 262 5.59 30.47 -19.06
N LYS A 263 4.53 30.57 -18.26
CA LYS A 263 4.63 30.37 -16.81
C LYS A 263 4.49 28.91 -16.47
N ASP A 264 5.52 28.38 -15.82
CA ASP A 264 5.54 27.04 -15.24
C ASP A 264 4.44 26.97 -14.16
N THR A 265 3.52 26.03 -14.35
CA THR A 265 2.40 25.80 -13.43
C THR A 265 2.61 24.62 -12.49
N SER A 266 3.71 23.90 -12.67
CA SER A 266 4.10 22.78 -11.81
C SER A 266 4.51 23.26 -10.42
N THR A 267 4.55 22.32 -9.45
CA THR A 267 5.02 22.61 -8.09
C THR A 267 5.98 21.53 -7.63
N THR A 268 7.05 21.91 -6.94
CA THR A 268 8.00 20.95 -6.38
C THR A 268 7.32 20.06 -5.33
N PRO A 269 7.36 18.72 -5.46
CA PRO A 269 6.78 17.83 -4.46
C PRO A 269 7.46 17.98 -3.10
N VAL A 270 6.68 18.09 -2.02
CA VAL A 270 7.20 18.19 -0.65
C VAL A 270 7.38 16.77 -0.08
N PRO A 271 8.60 16.39 0.38
CA PRO A 271 8.81 15.09 1.00
C PRO A 271 8.01 14.89 2.30
N PRO A 272 7.62 13.66 2.64
CA PRO A 272 6.87 13.37 3.86
C PRO A 272 7.78 13.55 5.09
N THR A 273 7.22 14.14 6.15
CA THR A 273 7.84 14.15 7.48
C THR A 273 7.26 13.08 8.40
N THR A 274 6.10 12.52 8.04
CA THR A 274 5.37 11.51 8.80
C THR A 274 4.65 10.55 7.86
N ILE A 275 4.26 9.38 8.38
CA ILE A 275 3.32 8.47 7.73
C ILE A 275 1.91 9.03 7.97
N LYS A 276 1.07 9.07 6.92
CA LYS A 276 -0.29 9.64 6.98
C LYS A 276 -1.28 8.63 7.56
N SER A 277 -1.31 7.45 6.97
CA SER A 277 -2.13 6.33 7.44
C SER A 277 -1.51 5.00 7.03
N LEU A 278 -1.87 3.99 7.81
CA LEU A 278 -1.71 2.59 7.46
C LEU A 278 -3.11 2.04 7.30
N ASP A 279 -3.37 1.39 6.17
CA ASP A 279 -4.67 0.83 5.83
C ASP A 279 -4.47 -0.62 5.38
N MET A 280 -5.41 -1.51 5.70
CA MET A 280 -5.31 -2.92 5.34
C MET A 280 -6.60 -3.38 4.67
N ALA A 281 -6.48 -4.21 3.64
CA ALA A 281 -7.62 -4.70 2.87
C ALA A 281 -7.65 -6.23 2.84
N ASP A 282 -8.88 -6.75 2.87
CA ASP A 282 -9.24 -8.14 2.68
C ASP A 282 -9.87 -8.27 1.29
N ASN A 283 -9.42 -9.23 0.49
CA ASN A 283 -9.93 -9.43 -0.87
C ASN A 283 -11.15 -10.37 -0.95
N LEU A 284 -11.54 -11.00 0.17
CA LEU A 284 -12.62 -12.00 0.32
C LEU A 284 -12.56 -13.17 -0.67
N THR A 285 -11.38 -13.50 -1.20
CA THR A 285 -11.24 -14.55 -2.22
C THR A 285 -11.17 -15.96 -1.63
N ASP A 286 -10.95 -16.05 -0.33
CA ASP A 286 -10.78 -17.26 0.49
C ASP A 286 -12.05 -17.69 1.22
N GLU A 287 -13.13 -16.93 1.09
CA GLU A 287 -14.40 -17.21 1.77
C GLU A 287 -15.12 -18.44 1.20
N ASN A 288 -15.37 -19.42 2.07
CA ASN A 288 -16.02 -20.67 1.69
C ASN A 288 -17.54 -20.49 1.48
N LYS A 289 -18.05 -21.03 0.37
CA LYS A 289 -19.49 -21.00 0.04
C LYS A 289 -20.28 -21.89 0.99
N VAL A 290 -21.16 -21.30 1.79
CA VAL A 290 -22.05 -22.02 2.71
C VAL A 290 -23.32 -22.48 1.98
N LEU A 291 -23.60 -23.78 1.99
CA LEU A 291 -24.82 -24.37 1.42
C LEU A 291 -25.79 -24.77 2.54
N ILE A 292 -26.96 -24.13 2.59
CA ILE A 292 -28.05 -24.51 3.51
C ILE A 292 -29.19 -25.10 2.70
N ASN A 293 -29.56 -26.36 2.99
CA ASN A 293 -30.60 -27.10 2.24
C ASN A 293 -30.36 -27.11 0.70
N GLY A 294 -29.09 -27.09 0.27
CA GLY A 294 -28.73 -27.05 -1.15
C GLY A 294 -28.84 -25.68 -1.83
N GLN A 295 -29.05 -24.60 -1.07
CA GLN A 295 -28.99 -23.22 -1.55
C GLN A 295 -27.73 -22.52 -1.01
N GLU A 296 -27.00 -21.84 -1.89
CA GLU A 296 -25.84 -21.02 -1.51
C GLU A 296 -26.34 -19.77 -0.76
N MET A 297 -25.77 -19.54 0.42
CA MET A 297 -25.97 -18.31 1.18
C MET A 297 -25.20 -17.18 0.52
N ALA A 298 -25.81 -15.99 0.40
CA ALA A 298 -25.09 -14.82 -0.04
C ALA A 298 -24.01 -14.45 1.00
N PRO A 299 -22.80 -14.04 0.60
CA PRO A 299 -21.73 -13.64 1.53
C PRO A 299 -22.23 -12.60 2.54
N GLU A 300 -22.95 -11.56 2.12
CA GLU A 300 -23.52 -10.52 3.00
C GLU A 300 -24.46 -11.06 4.12
N THR A 301 -25.00 -12.27 3.97
CA THR A 301 -25.85 -12.94 4.98
C THR A 301 -25.02 -13.72 6.00
N VAL A 302 -23.81 -14.13 5.61
CA VAL A 302 -22.81 -14.82 6.44
C VAL A 302 -21.88 -13.80 7.13
N TYR A 303 -21.61 -12.67 6.47
CA TYR A 303 -20.73 -11.56 6.88
C TYR A 303 -21.54 -10.25 7.08
N PRO A 304 -22.30 -10.11 8.19
CA PRO A 304 -23.33 -9.08 8.37
C PRO A 304 -22.83 -7.63 8.56
N ASN A 305 -21.54 -7.35 8.34
CA ASN A 305 -20.85 -6.10 8.64
C ASN A 305 -19.97 -5.59 7.48
N SER A 306 -20.16 -6.11 6.27
CA SER A 306 -19.52 -5.62 5.05
C SER A 306 -20.08 -4.25 4.62
N ASN A 307 -19.54 -3.18 5.20
CA ASN A 307 -19.58 -1.89 4.52
C ASN A 307 -18.78 -2.04 3.22
N ALA A 308 -19.21 -1.43 2.11
CA ALA A 308 -18.79 -1.73 0.74
C ALA A 308 -17.32 -1.37 0.37
N THR A 309 -16.42 -1.32 1.35
CA THR A 309 -14.99 -1.14 1.21
C THR A 309 -14.36 -2.15 2.17
N TYR A 310 -13.80 -3.25 1.64
CA TYR A 310 -13.29 -4.39 2.41
C TYR A 310 -11.98 -4.06 3.16
N GLY A 311 -12.01 -3.03 3.99
CA GLY A 311 -10.91 -2.65 4.87
C GLY A 311 -10.96 -3.48 6.14
N VAL A 312 -9.87 -4.16 6.48
CA VAL A 312 -9.67 -4.74 7.80
C VAL A 312 -9.39 -3.57 8.74
N GLY A 313 -10.14 -3.42 9.82
CA GLY A 313 -9.94 -2.35 10.81
C GLY A 313 -8.67 -2.57 11.65
N GLN A 314 -8.33 -1.60 12.50
CA GLN A 314 -7.23 -1.75 13.45
C GLN A 314 -7.75 -2.33 14.77
N VAL A 315 -7.01 -3.27 15.34
CA VAL A 315 -7.31 -3.84 16.67
C VAL A 315 -7.23 -2.76 17.75
N ALA A 316 -8.24 -2.71 18.61
CA ALA A 316 -8.33 -1.67 19.62
C ALA A 316 -7.28 -1.89 20.73
N SER A 317 -6.41 -0.89 20.94
CA SER A 317 -5.39 -0.88 22.00
C SER A 317 -4.41 -2.06 21.95
N GLY A 318 -4.17 -2.65 20.77
CA GLY A 318 -3.30 -3.82 20.59
C GLY A 318 -3.78 -5.09 21.32
N ASN A 319 -5.04 -5.14 21.73
CA ASN A 319 -5.62 -6.32 22.37
C ASN A 319 -6.42 -7.14 21.35
N GLY A 320 -5.82 -8.23 20.87
CA GLY A 320 -6.43 -9.16 19.91
C GLY A 320 -7.80 -9.69 20.30
N ASP A 321 -8.11 -9.76 21.61
CA ASP A 321 -9.42 -10.17 22.14
C ASP A 321 -10.59 -9.26 21.72
N THR A 322 -10.27 -8.06 21.23
CA THR A 322 -11.25 -7.10 20.74
C THR A 322 -11.55 -7.25 19.25
N ALA A 323 -10.79 -8.07 18.52
CA ALA A 323 -11.01 -8.36 17.11
C ALA A 323 -12.14 -9.39 16.95
N LEU A 324 -13.37 -8.90 16.77
CA LEU A 324 -14.59 -9.73 16.68
C LEU A 324 -15.25 -9.68 15.29
N SER A 325 -14.64 -8.96 14.34
CA SER A 325 -15.11 -8.70 12.99
C SER A 325 -14.06 -8.01 12.14
N LEU A 326 -14.26 -7.98 10.81
CA LEU A 326 -13.46 -7.23 9.86
C LEU A 326 -13.23 -5.78 10.30
N ALA A 327 -14.28 -5.07 10.72
CA ALA A 327 -14.20 -3.67 11.17
C ALA A 327 -13.38 -3.45 12.45
N THR A 328 -13.15 -4.51 13.23
CA THR A 328 -12.35 -4.48 14.47
C THR A 328 -10.98 -5.15 14.32
N GLY A 329 -10.59 -5.51 13.10
CA GLY A 329 -9.28 -6.07 12.78
C GLY A 329 -9.18 -7.59 12.75
N LEU A 330 -10.29 -8.32 12.62
CA LEU A 330 -10.32 -9.78 12.42
C LEU A 330 -10.45 -10.10 10.93
N THR A 331 -9.59 -10.94 10.38
CA THR A 331 -9.64 -11.41 8.98
C THR A 331 -9.18 -12.87 8.90
N ASN A 332 -9.62 -13.60 7.87
CA ASN A 332 -9.07 -14.91 7.49
C ASN A 332 -8.07 -14.83 6.33
N ASP A 333 -7.90 -13.66 5.70
CA ASP A 333 -7.01 -13.47 4.55
C ASP A 333 -5.54 -13.58 4.97
N ARG A 334 -4.96 -14.74 4.67
CA ARG A 334 -3.53 -15.04 4.89
C ARG A 334 -2.61 -14.22 3.99
N ASN A 335 -3.13 -13.61 2.92
CA ASN A 335 -2.42 -12.78 1.96
C ASN A 335 -2.68 -11.28 2.20
N VAL A 336 -2.54 -10.88 3.46
CA VAL A 336 -2.79 -9.52 3.94
C VAL A 336 -1.99 -8.47 3.16
N ASN A 337 -2.67 -7.40 2.74
CA ASN A 337 -2.07 -6.29 2.00
C ASN A 337 -2.10 -5.01 2.86
N LEU A 338 -0.93 -4.59 3.34
CA LEU A 338 -0.77 -3.33 4.05
C LEU A 338 -0.48 -2.20 3.06
N LEU A 339 -1.33 -1.17 3.05
CA LEU A 339 -1.14 0.08 2.33
C LEU A 339 -0.54 1.13 3.28
N ILE A 340 0.59 1.70 2.87
CA ILE A 340 1.29 2.77 3.55
C ILE A 340 1.04 4.05 2.75
N ASN A 341 0.26 4.96 3.33
CA ASN A 341 -0.04 6.25 2.72
C ASN A 341 0.85 7.32 3.35
N LEU A 342 1.51 8.12 2.50
CA LEU A 342 2.39 9.21 2.91
C LEU A 342 1.73 10.57 2.59
N GLU A 343 2.14 11.63 3.29
CA GLU A 343 1.69 13.00 3.01
C GLU A 343 2.25 13.54 1.66
N GLY A 344 3.42 13.04 1.27
CA GLY A 344 4.14 13.40 0.05
C GLY A 344 5.04 12.25 -0.43
N PRO A 345 5.63 12.36 -1.63
CA PRO A 345 6.54 11.36 -2.16
C PRO A 345 7.86 11.32 -1.39
N LEU A 346 8.43 10.13 -1.22
CA LEU A 346 9.74 9.98 -0.58
C LEU A 346 10.78 10.88 -1.27
N GLY A 347 11.46 11.71 -0.47
CA GLY A 347 12.55 12.56 -0.94
C GLY A 347 13.91 11.85 -0.92
N ASP A 348 14.96 12.58 -1.33
CA ASP A 348 16.32 12.07 -1.32
C ASP A 348 16.77 11.60 0.07
N GLY A 349 17.30 10.38 0.15
CA GLY A 349 17.76 9.78 1.40
C GLY A 349 16.64 9.29 2.33
N GLN A 350 15.36 9.38 1.92
CA GLN A 350 14.25 8.79 2.66
C GLN A 350 13.94 7.36 2.23
N THR A 351 13.67 6.50 3.19
CA THR A 351 13.30 5.09 2.97
C THR A 351 12.20 4.67 3.94
N LEU A 352 11.46 3.63 3.59
CA LEU A 352 10.57 2.93 4.51
C LEU A 352 11.25 1.66 4.99
N GLU A 353 11.13 1.35 6.28
CA GLU A 353 11.41 0.05 6.86
C GLU A 353 10.12 -0.51 7.43
N VAL A 354 9.86 -1.80 7.21
CA VAL A 354 8.67 -2.48 7.71
C VAL A 354 9.09 -3.77 8.38
N VAL A 355 8.72 -3.91 9.65
CA VAL A 355 8.88 -5.14 10.43
C VAL A 355 7.51 -5.64 10.83
N ARG A 356 7.25 -6.93 10.65
CA ARG A 356 6.06 -7.62 11.14
C ARG A 356 6.43 -8.40 12.39
N TYR A 357 5.63 -8.27 13.43
CA TYR A 357 5.77 -9.03 14.67
C TYR A 357 4.55 -9.93 14.86
N THR A 358 4.76 -11.10 15.43
CA THR A 358 3.71 -11.84 16.14
C THR A 358 3.56 -11.25 17.53
N ILE A 359 2.33 -11.12 18.03
CA ILE A 359 2.06 -10.60 19.37
C ILE A 359 1.54 -11.72 20.26
N VAL A 360 2.25 -12.00 21.36
CA VAL A 360 1.87 -13.03 22.34
C VAL A 360 1.73 -12.38 23.72
N ASN A 361 0.51 -12.39 24.28
CA ASN A 361 0.18 -11.71 25.55
C ASN A 361 0.67 -10.26 25.65
N GLY A 362 0.64 -9.53 24.52
CA GLY A 362 1.08 -8.13 24.44
C GLY A 362 2.59 -7.93 24.26
N ASN A 363 3.38 -9.00 24.17
CA ASN A 363 4.80 -8.94 23.85
C ASN A 363 5.02 -9.17 22.35
N ARG A 364 5.96 -8.44 21.75
CA ARG A 364 6.41 -8.69 20.37
C ARG A 364 7.31 -9.92 20.34
N THR A 365 7.05 -10.80 19.40
CA THR A 365 7.84 -11.99 19.08
C THR A 365 7.99 -12.09 17.56
N ASN A 366 8.82 -13.01 17.08
CA ASN A 366 8.99 -13.32 15.65
C ASN A 366 9.13 -12.05 14.77
N ALA A 367 10.22 -11.31 14.97
CA ALA A 367 10.46 -10.05 14.28
C ALA A 367 10.90 -10.29 12.82
N GLU A 368 9.96 -10.20 11.88
CA GLU A 368 10.22 -10.43 10.47
C GLU A 368 10.40 -9.12 9.70
N ASN A 369 11.59 -8.88 9.15
CA ASN A 369 11.83 -7.72 8.30
C ASN A 369 11.24 -7.94 6.89
N VAL A 370 10.09 -7.31 6.63
CA VAL A 370 9.36 -7.42 5.36
C VAL A 370 9.57 -6.19 4.45
N THR A 371 10.60 -5.39 4.72
CA THR A 371 10.92 -4.17 3.95
C THR A 371 11.15 -4.46 2.47
N ALA A 372 11.70 -5.63 2.14
CA ALA A 372 11.93 -6.06 0.77
C ALA A 372 10.63 -6.27 -0.03
N ASN A 373 9.49 -6.41 0.65
CA ASN A 373 8.20 -6.70 0.04
C ASN A 373 7.40 -5.42 -0.26
N ILE A 374 8.00 -4.24 -0.04
CA ILE A 374 7.36 -2.96 -0.35
C ILE A 374 7.39 -2.71 -1.85
N ALA A 375 6.22 -2.54 -2.45
CA ALA A 375 6.02 -2.11 -3.82
C ALA A 375 5.39 -0.70 -3.86
N LYS A 376 5.93 0.17 -4.72
CA LYS A 376 5.34 1.49 -4.97
C LYS A 376 4.06 1.32 -5.80
N VAL A 377 2.93 1.81 -5.28
CA VAL A 377 1.64 1.83 -5.99
C VAL A 377 1.53 3.12 -6.79
N ASP A 378 1.79 4.25 -6.12
CA ASP A 378 1.88 5.58 -6.71
C ASP A 378 2.93 6.42 -5.95
N ASP A 379 3.03 7.72 -6.23
CA ASP A 379 4.03 8.59 -5.61
C ASP A 379 3.90 8.73 -4.09
N LYS A 380 2.74 8.48 -3.50
CA LYS A 380 2.50 8.62 -2.05
C LYS A 380 2.04 7.33 -1.38
N THR A 381 1.71 6.31 -2.15
CA THR A 381 1.15 5.05 -1.67
C THR A 381 2.10 3.90 -1.97
N TYR A 382 2.41 3.15 -0.92
CA TYR A 382 3.22 1.94 -1.00
C TYR A 382 2.41 0.77 -0.46
N GLN A 383 2.63 -0.42 -1.00
CA GLN A 383 1.98 -1.63 -0.57
C GLN A 383 3.03 -2.63 -0.11
N VAL A 384 2.83 -3.23 1.05
CA VAL A 384 3.58 -4.42 1.45
C VAL A 384 2.88 -5.62 0.81
N ALA A 385 3.57 -6.32 -0.08
CA ALA A 385 3.02 -7.45 -0.82
C ALA A 385 2.60 -8.60 0.11
N ALA A 386 1.60 -9.36 -0.35
CA ALA A 386 1.07 -10.52 0.35
C ALA A 386 2.15 -11.53 0.75
N ASN A 387 2.18 -11.84 2.04
CA ASN A 387 3.01 -12.87 2.62
C ASN A 387 2.07 -13.91 3.19
N ASN A 388 1.82 -14.98 2.45
CA ASN A 388 0.98 -16.11 2.84
C ASN A 388 1.29 -16.58 4.27
N LEU A 389 0.59 -16.00 5.25
CA LEU A 389 0.83 -16.23 6.67
C LEU A 389 0.49 -17.68 7.04
N PRO A 390 1.06 -18.23 8.12
CA PRO A 390 0.69 -19.55 8.63
C PRO A 390 -0.82 -19.64 8.91
N GLN A 391 -1.38 -20.84 8.78
CA GLN A 391 -2.75 -21.08 9.25
C GLN A 391 -2.80 -20.92 10.76
N THR A 392 -3.91 -20.42 11.28
CA THR A 392 -4.03 -20.17 12.70
C THR A 392 -5.48 -20.15 13.15
N TYR A 393 -5.67 -20.60 14.39
CA TYR A 393 -6.88 -20.44 15.21
C TYR A 393 -6.95 -19.04 15.88
N GLY A 394 -6.26 -18.05 15.32
CA GLY A 394 -6.18 -16.71 15.88
C GLY A 394 -4.78 -16.33 16.37
N THR A 395 -4.01 -15.71 15.49
CA THR A 395 -2.71 -15.09 15.78
C THR A 395 -2.81 -13.58 15.65
N ASP A 396 -2.29 -12.86 16.64
CA ASP A 396 -2.20 -11.40 16.60
C ASP A 396 -0.90 -10.97 15.92
N TYR A 397 -0.99 -10.03 14.98
CA TYR A 397 0.13 -9.48 14.25
C TYR A 397 0.18 -7.97 14.39
N GLN A 398 1.40 -7.43 14.37
CA GLN A 398 1.65 -6.00 14.33
C GLN A 398 2.65 -5.67 13.24
N TYR A 399 2.27 -4.83 12.29
CA TYR A 399 3.22 -4.15 11.43
C TYR A 399 3.75 -2.91 12.13
N GLU A 400 5.06 -2.72 12.12
CA GLU A 400 5.73 -1.47 12.43
C GLU A 400 6.32 -0.91 11.15
N VAL A 401 5.89 0.30 10.78
CA VAL A 401 6.40 1.02 9.61
C VAL A 401 7.17 2.23 10.10
N VAL A 402 8.42 2.32 9.69
CA VAL A 402 9.35 3.39 10.05
C VAL A 402 9.76 4.15 8.79
N LEU A 403 9.43 5.43 8.73
CA LEU A 403 10.01 6.36 7.77
C LEU A 403 11.38 6.79 8.29
N LYS A 404 12.43 6.48 7.53
CA LYS A 404 13.80 6.91 7.83
C LYS A 404 14.23 8.05 6.92
N THR A 405 15.06 8.95 7.43
CA THR A 405 15.79 9.97 6.66
C THR A 405 17.27 9.81 6.95
N ASN A 406 18.08 9.49 5.93
CA ASN A 406 19.51 9.20 6.06
C ASN A 406 19.82 8.12 7.12
N GLY A 407 18.98 7.08 7.18
CA GLY A 407 19.13 5.96 8.12
C GLY A 407 18.60 6.21 9.54
N VAL A 408 18.14 7.42 9.86
CA VAL A 408 17.58 7.78 11.18
C VAL A 408 16.05 7.81 11.11
N GLU A 409 15.38 7.28 12.13
CA GLU A 409 13.91 7.35 12.27
C GLU A 409 13.41 8.81 12.23
N ALA A 410 12.51 9.09 11.29
CA ALA A 410 11.84 10.38 11.10
C ALA A 410 10.35 10.31 11.44
N GLY A 411 9.73 9.13 11.31
CA GLY A 411 8.36 8.87 11.73
C GLY A 411 8.09 7.38 11.84
N LYS A 412 7.13 7.00 12.69
CA LYS A 412 6.79 5.61 12.97
C LYS A 412 5.29 5.46 13.21
N GLN A 413 4.72 4.38 12.70
CA GLN A 413 3.34 4.01 12.93
C GLN A 413 3.21 2.49 13.00
N THR A 414 2.22 2.00 13.74
CA THR A 414 1.93 0.56 13.83
C THR A 414 0.52 0.25 13.35
N TYR A 415 0.34 -0.98 12.89
CA TYR A 415 -0.95 -1.53 12.47
C TYR A 415 -1.14 -2.93 13.03
N ASP A 416 -2.20 -3.10 13.84
CA ASP A 416 -2.47 -4.34 14.57
C ASP A 416 -3.70 -5.01 13.97
N PHE A 417 -3.60 -6.32 13.71
CA PHE A 417 -4.69 -7.15 13.22
C PHE A 417 -4.60 -8.56 13.80
N ARG A 418 -5.72 -9.27 13.79
CA ARG A 418 -5.81 -10.69 14.17
C ARG A 418 -6.16 -11.50 12.93
N LEU A 419 -5.32 -12.48 12.61
CA LEU A 419 -5.58 -13.47 11.58
C LEU A 419 -6.20 -14.69 12.23
N ASP A 420 -7.32 -15.16 11.69
CA ASP A 420 -8.03 -16.34 12.14
C ASP A 420 -8.56 -17.07 10.90
N SER A 421 -7.90 -18.16 10.52
CA SER A 421 -8.10 -18.84 9.24
C SER A 421 -8.71 -20.24 9.36
N GLU A 422 -9.03 -20.67 10.58
CA GLU A 422 -9.50 -22.03 10.88
C GLU A 422 -10.60 -21.96 11.94
N VAL A 423 -11.52 -22.94 11.96
CA VAL A 423 -12.57 -22.99 13.00
C VAL A 423 -12.10 -23.86 14.18
N GLU A 424 -11.94 -23.30 15.37
CA GLU A 424 -11.59 -24.01 16.60
C GLU A 424 -12.75 -24.88 17.11
N GLY A 425 -13.98 -24.47 16.79
CA GLY A 425 -15.22 -25.14 17.15
C GLY A 425 -15.70 -24.80 18.57
N LEU A 426 -16.99 -25.00 18.82
CA LEU A 426 -17.66 -24.54 20.04
C LEU A 426 -17.64 -25.57 21.19
N ASP A 427 -17.63 -25.08 22.43
CA ASP A 427 -17.77 -25.91 23.63
C ASP A 427 -19.22 -26.35 23.84
N VAL A 428 -19.46 -27.65 24.04
CA VAL A 428 -20.81 -28.16 24.37
C VAL A 428 -21.08 -28.03 25.87
N THR A 429 -21.75 -26.95 26.26
CA THR A 429 -22.11 -26.69 27.67
C THR A 429 -23.38 -27.44 28.10
N LYS A 430 -24.30 -27.69 27.17
CA LYS A 430 -25.53 -28.47 27.43
C LYS A 430 -25.84 -29.44 26.29
N ALA A 431 -26.14 -30.70 26.63
CA ALA A 431 -26.63 -31.72 25.70
C ALA A 431 -27.63 -32.65 26.42
N ASN A 432 -28.88 -32.20 26.59
CA ASN A 432 -29.89 -32.90 27.39
C ASN A 432 -31.04 -33.41 26.52
N ILE A 433 -31.53 -34.63 26.78
CA ILE A 433 -32.78 -35.11 26.21
C ILE A 433 -33.95 -34.75 27.12
N GLU A 434 -34.84 -33.89 26.65
CA GLU A 434 -36.04 -33.44 27.37
C GLU A 434 -37.27 -33.70 26.49
N ASN A 435 -38.22 -34.53 26.98
CA ASN A 435 -39.44 -34.91 26.26
C ASN A 435 -39.22 -35.46 24.83
N GLY A 436 -38.08 -36.14 24.60
CA GLY A 436 -37.74 -36.69 23.28
C GLY A 436 -37.07 -35.71 22.31
N ASN A 437 -36.70 -34.52 22.78
CA ASN A 437 -35.96 -33.51 22.01
C ASN A 437 -34.57 -33.27 22.62
N LEU A 438 -33.58 -32.98 21.79
CA LEU A 438 -32.24 -32.61 22.24
C LEU A 438 -32.16 -31.09 22.47
N GLN A 439 -31.91 -30.68 23.72
CA GLN A 439 -31.50 -29.34 24.09
C GLN A 439 -29.98 -29.24 23.97
N LEU A 440 -29.50 -28.48 22.99
CA LEU A 440 -28.07 -28.27 22.74
C LEU A 440 -27.71 -26.80 23.02
N GLU A 441 -26.67 -26.59 23.81
CA GLU A 441 -26.06 -25.29 24.06
C GLU A 441 -24.57 -25.40 23.75
N LEU A 442 -24.10 -24.48 22.91
CA LEU A 442 -22.72 -24.35 22.47
C LEU A 442 -22.18 -22.98 22.90
N THR A 443 -20.93 -22.91 23.32
CA THR A 443 -20.31 -21.67 23.82
C THR A 443 -18.94 -21.43 23.19
N ALA A 444 -18.71 -20.20 22.72
CA ALA A 444 -17.40 -19.70 22.33
C ALA A 444 -16.60 -19.29 23.58
N ALA A 445 -15.93 -20.25 24.21
CA ALA A 445 -15.23 -20.00 25.47
C ALA A 445 -13.93 -19.20 25.28
N ASN A 446 -13.17 -19.51 24.22
CA ASN A 446 -11.81 -18.99 24.01
C ASN A 446 -11.61 -18.34 22.62
N GLY A 447 -12.29 -18.83 21.58
CA GLY A 447 -12.14 -18.29 20.23
C GLY A 447 -12.93 -16.99 20.03
N ASN A 448 -12.28 -16.02 19.38
CA ASN A 448 -12.84 -14.68 19.17
C ASN A 448 -13.79 -14.66 17.98
N SER A 449 -13.43 -15.36 16.90
CA SER A 449 -14.25 -15.54 15.72
C SER A 449 -15.56 -16.28 16.05
N GLU A 450 -15.55 -17.26 16.96
CA GLU A 450 -16.78 -17.98 17.31
C GLU A 450 -17.79 -17.18 18.12
N LYS A 451 -17.40 -16.05 18.75
CA LYS A 451 -18.35 -15.23 19.52
C LYS A 451 -19.46 -14.64 18.63
N GLY A 452 -19.15 -14.44 17.34
CA GLY A 452 -20.03 -13.91 16.31
C GLY A 452 -20.49 -14.94 15.28
N ALA A 453 -20.21 -16.23 15.47
CA ALA A 453 -20.50 -17.28 14.51
C ALA A 453 -21.99 -17.44 14.14
N PHE A 454 -22.22 -17.94 12.93
CA PHE A 454 -23.46 -18.52 12.46
C PHE A 454 -23.42 -20.05 12.65
N VAL A 455 -24.40 -20.60 13.38
CA VAL A 455 -24.43 -22.03 13.72
C VAL A 455 -25.75 -22.67 13.29
N TYR A 456 -25.65 -23.81 12.60
CA TYR A 456 -26.79 -24.48 11.99
C TYR A 456 -26.66 -26.00 12.07
N ALA A 457 -27.77 -26.72 12.30
CA ALA A 457 -27.79 -28.18 12.35
C ALA A 457 -28.87 -28.80 11.45
N GLN A 458 -28.56 -29.98 10.90
CA GLN A 458 -29.48 -30.83 10.12
C GLN A 458 -29.51 -32.26 10.66
N TRP A 459 -30.67 -32.89 10.71
CA TRP A 459 -30.79 -34.28 11.17
C TRP A 459 -32.00 -34.98 10.54
N ASN A 460 -32.03 -36.32 10.60
CA ASN A 460 -33.19 -37.09 10.17
C ASN A 460 -34.18 -37.28 11.34
N SER A 461 -35.45 -36.98 11.10
CA SER A 461 -36.53 -37.32 12.02
C SER A 461 -37.72 -37.89 11.26
N GLY A 462 -38.13 -39.12 11.61
CA GLY A 462 -39.26 -39.80 10.95
C GLY A 462 -39.07 -40.00 9.44
N GLY A 463 -37.84 -40.12 8.95
CA GLY A 463 -37.52 -40.27 7.52
C GLY A 463 -37.52 -38.96 6.72
N THR A 464 -37.60 -37.81 7.38
CA THR A 464 -37.50 -36.48 6.75
C THR A 464 -36.32 -35.71 7.34
N VAL A 465 -35.57 -34.98 6.51
CA VAL A 465 -34.52 -34.06 6.96
C VAL A 465 -35.17 -32.88 7.67
N GLN A 466 -34.77 -32.65 8.91
CA GLN A 466 -35.09 -31.49 9.73
C GLN A 466 -33.87 -30.57 9.80
N SER A 467 -34.10 -29.29 10.11
CA SER A 467 -32.99 -28.37 10.35
C SER A 467 -33.36 -27.25 11.31
N VAL A 468 -32.35 -26.65 11.95
CA VAL A 468 -32.51 -25.53 12.87
C VAL A 468 -31.26 -24.65 12.85
N GLN A 469 -31.46 -23.34 12.82
CA GLN A 469 -30.41 -22.36 13.13
C GLN A 469 -30.41 -22.11 14.64
N PHE A 470 -29.24 -22.06 15.25
CA PHE A 470 -29.12 -21.77 16.68
C PHE A 470 -29.39 -20.29 16.95
N VAL A 471 -29.98 -20.00 18.12
CA VAL A 471 -30.13 -18.63 18.61
C VAL A 471 -28.85 -18.25 19.35
N GLY A 472 -28.04 -17.39 18.73
CA GLY A 472 -26.79 -16.86 19.28
C GLY A 472 -27.00 -15.59 20.11
N THR A 473 -26.37 -15.50 21.27
CA THR A 473 -26.28 -14.27 22.08
C THR A 473 -24.96 -14.25 22.82
N ASN A 474 -24.08 -13.29 22.50
CA ASN A 474 -22.75 -13.12 23.11
C ASN A 474 -21.92 -14.42 23.12
N GLY A 475 -21.79 -15.09 21.98
CA GLY A 475 -21.04 -16.36 21.86
C GLY A 475 -21.70 -17.60 22.47
N VAL A 476 -22.93 -17.49 22.99
CA VAL A 476 -23.72 -18.65 23.45
C VAL A 476 -24.82 -18.95 22.45
N TYR A 477 -24.87 -20.20 21.97
CA TYR A 477 -25.75 -20.66 20.91
C TYR A 477 -26.67 -21.76 21.44
N THR A 478 -27.97 -21.55 21.38
CA THR A 478 -28.97 -22.51 21.88
C THR A 478 -29.89 -23.01 20.78
N ALA A 479 -30.16 -24.30 20.77
CA ALA A 479 -31.16 -24.91 19.88
C ALA A 479 -31.90 -26.07 20.55
N ASN A 480 -33.13 -26.29 20.10
CA ASN A 480 -33.98 -27.39 20.53
C ASN A 480 -34.33 -28.26 19.32
N LEU A 481 -33.63 -29.39 19.17
CA LEU A 481 -33.74 -30.25 18.00
C LEU A 481 -34.92 -31.21 18.18
N GLN A 482 -36.05 -30.85 17.56
CA GLN A 482 -37.31 -31.59 17.68
C GLN A 482 -37.20 -33.00 17.07
N GLY A 483 -37.56 -34.01 17.86
CA GLY A 483 -37.60 -35.41 17.42
C GLY A 483 -36.25 -35.96 16.96
N PHE A 484 -35.14 -35.39 17.42
CA PHE A 484 -33.80 -35.93 17.20
C PHE A 484 -33.63 -37.25 17.94
N ASN A 485 -33.14 -38.26 17.25
CA ASN A 485 -32.84 -39.58 17.83
C ASN A 485 -31.32 -39.78 17.93
N TYR A 486 -30.75 -39.60 19.12
CA TYR A 486 -29.31 -39.82 19.37
C TYR A 486 -28.84 -41.28 19.21
N LYS A 487 -29.77 -42.22 18.98
CA LYS A 487 -29.47 -43.62 18.64
C LYS A 487 -29.46 -43.88 17.13
N ASP A 488 -29.75 -42.88 16.31
CA ASP A 488 -29.57 -42.97 14.87
C ASP A 488 -28.07 -42.82 14.55
N PRO A 489 -27.39 -43.85 14.01
CA PRO A 489 -25.97 -43.76 13.68
C PRO A 489 -25.61 -42.71 12.64
N ALA A 490 -26.59 -42.18 11.91
CA ALA A 490 -26.37 -41.05 11.01
C ALA A 490 -26.08 -39.73 11.76
N GLY A 491 -26.48 -39.63 13.03
CA GLY A 491 -26.26 -38.44 13.83
C GLY A 491 -26.97 -37.18 13.29
N LEU A 492 -26.37 -36.02 13.55
CA LEU A 492 -26.71 -34.75 12.93
C LEU A 492 -25.50 -34.18 12.18
N THR A 493 -25.72 -33.29 11.22
CA THR A 493 -24.66 -32.44 10.67
C THR A 493 -24.70 -31.09 11.37
N LEU A 494 -23.58 -30.64 11.91
CA LEU A 494 -23.40 -29.32 12.51
C LEU A 494 -22.49 -28.49 11.62
N THR A 495 -22.96 -27.34 11.18
CA THR A 495 -22.17 -26.37 10.39
C THR A 495 -21.96 -25.11 11.21
N ILE A 496 -20.71 -24.70 11.33
CA ILE A 496 -20.26 -23.47 11.99
C ILE A 496 -19.62 -22.60 10.91
N VAL A 497 -20.02 -21.34 10.88
CA VAL A 497 -19.32 -20.30 10.14
C VAL A 497 -18.93 -19.24 11.14
N ASP A 498 -17.64 -19.05 11.39
CA ASP A 498 -17.18 -18.08 12.37
C ASP A 498 -17.29 -16.62 11.86
N ALA A 499 -16.91 -15.65 12.69
CA ALA A 499 -16.96 -14.23 12.32
C ALA A 499 -15.81 -13.77 11.41
N ALA A 500 -14.76 -14.59 11.24
CA ALA A 500 -13.68 -14.34 10.29
C ALA A 500 -14.04 -14.88 8.89
N GLY A 501 -14.91 -15.89 8.81
CA GLY A 501 -15.41 -16.47 7.57
C GLY A 501 -15.14 -17.95 7.37
N ASN A 502 -14.44 -18.59 8.31
CA ASN A 502 -14.07 -19.98 8.17
C ASN A 502 -15.29 -20.88 8.38
N VAL A 503 -15.37 -21.98 7.63
CA VAL A 503 -16.52 -22.88 7.62
C VAL A 503 -16.11 -24.29 8.03
N SER A 504 -16.75 -24.83 9.06
CA SER A 504 -16.61 -26.22 9.47
C SER A 504 -17.96 -26.93 9.41
N SER A 505 -17.98 -28.17 8.90
CA SER A 505 -19.20 -28.98 8.83
C SER A 505 -18.91 -30.43 9.26
N GLN A 506 -19.50 -30.87 10.37
CA GLN A 506 -19.14 -32.12 11.03
C GLN A 506 -20.35 -33.03 11.26
N LYS A 507 -20.15 -34.35 11.15
CA LYS A 507 -21.14 -35.35 11.56
C LYS A 507 -21.05 -35.58 13.07
N VAL A 508 -22.08 -35.19 13.81
CA VAL A 508 -22.11 -35.27 15.27
C VAL A 508 -22.92 -36.46 15.76
N ASN A 509 -22.29 -37.31 16.56
CA ASN A 509 -22.93 -38.35 17.35
C ASN A 509 -22.84 -38.06 18.84
N LEU A 510 -23.82 -38.55 19.60
CA LEU A 510 -23.89 -38.38 21.05
C LEU A 510 -24.03 -39.72 21.76
N ILE A 511 -23.24 -39.91 22.82
CA ILE A 511 -23.30 -41.11 23.66
C ILE A 511 -23.09 -40.73 25.13
N ARG A 512 -23.59 -41.56 26.05
CA ARG A 512 -23.40 -41.34 27.48
C ARG A 512 -21.97 -41.63 27.94
N ASN A 513 -21.43 -42.76 27.54
CA ASN A 513 -20.08 -43.22 27.89
C ASN A 513 -19.48 -43.92 26.68
N LEU A 514 -18.16 -43.87 26.55
CA LEU A 514 -17.44 -44.66 25.54
C LEU A 514 -16.43 -45.58 26.22
N PHE A 515 -16.76 -46.86 26.29
CA PHE A 515 -15.91 -47.90 26.90
C PHE A 515 -15.53 -49.03 25.92
N SER A 516 -15.86 -48.88 24.63
CA SER A 516 -15.58 -49.86 23.57
C SER A 516 -14.85 -49.21 22.39
N GLU A 517 -14.61 -50.02 21.35
CA GLU A 517 -14.07 -49.58 20.08
C GLU A 517 -14.96 -48.50 19.42
N TYR A 518 -14.34 -47.53 18.74
CA TYR A 518 -14.98 -46.49 17.93
C TYR A 518 -14.05 -46.17 16.75
N ASN A 519 -14.46 -46.56 15.54
CA ASN A 519 -13.73 -46.37 14.28
C ASN A 519 -14.66 -46.59 13.08
N GLU A 520 -14.12 -46.50 11.86
CA GLU A 520 -14.86 -46.64 10.59
C GLU A 520 -15.55 -48.01 10.41
N ASN A 521 -15.11 -49.06 11.12
CA ASN A 521 -15.57 -50.44 10.92
C ASN A 521 -16.45 -50.95 12.06
N LEU A 522 -16.12 -50.57 13.29
CA LEU A 522 -16.79 -51.04 14.50
C LEU A 522 -16.99 -49.88 15.48
N GLY A 523 -18.19 -49.82 16.03
CA GLY A 523 -18.54 -48.87 17.06
C GLY A 523 -19.72 -49.34 17.89
N PRO A 524 -20.14 -48.58 18.93
CA PRO A 524 -21.22 -48.98 19.81
C PRO A 524 -22.53 -49.32 19.06
N ASP A 525 -23.10 -50.48 19.35
CA ASP A 525 -24.32 -51.01 18.69
C ASP A 525 -25.59 -50.37 19.27
N THR A 526 -26.28 -49.57 18.47
CA THR A 526 -27.49 -48.84 18.88
C THR A 526 -28.72 -49.74 19.10
N THR A 527 -28.66 -51.01 18.71
CA THR A 527 -29.77 -51.98 18.81
C THR A 527 -29.76 -52.83 20.07
N GLY A 528 -28.68 -52.78 20.86
CA GLY A 528 -28.56 -53.51 22.12
C GLY A 528 -29.72 -53.19 23.07
N ARG A 529 -30.50 -54.21 23.47
CA ARG A 529 -31.63 -54.06 24.41
C ARG A 529 -31.16 -53.50 25.75
N GLY A 530 -31.92 -52.55 26.30
CA GLY A 530 -31.54 -51.83 27.51
C GLY A 530 -32.05 -52.40 28.85
N ILE A 531 -31.36 -51.96 29.90
CA ILE A 531 -31.79 -51.69 31.29
C ILE A 531 -32.35 -52.88 32.07
N VAL A 532 -31.85 -54.11 31.88
CA VAL A 532 -32.07 -55.17 32.88
C VAL A 532 -30.78 -55.92 33.18
N GLY A 533 -29.97 -55.31 34.04
CA GLY A 533 -28.64 -55.80 34.43
C GLY A 533 -27.53 -55.16 33.59
N ASN A 534 -26.30 -55.22 34.09
CA ASN A 534 -25.08 -54.72 33.44
C ASN A 534 -24.81 -55.47 32.11
N ASP A 535 -25.63 -55.22 31.08
CA ASP A 535 -25.78 -56.05 29.87
C ASP A 535 -24.97 -55.56 28.65
N GLY A 536 -24.31 -54.41 28.77
CA GLY A 536 -23.43 -53.87 27.72
C GLY A 536 -24.15 -53.12 26.60
N GLY A 537 -25.37 -52.61 26.82
CA GLY A 537 -26.08 -51.77 25.84
C GLY A 537 -25.45 -50.40 25.56
N TYR A 538 -25.84 -49.79 24.43
CA TYR A 538 -25.37 -48.48 23.91
C TYR A 538 -25.42 -47.33 24.93
N ASP A 539 -26.45 -47.31 25.79
CA ASP A 539 -26.96 -46.10 26.45
C ASP A 539 -27.22 -46.30 27.96
N ASP A 540 -26.46 -47.17 28.62
CA ASP A 540 -26.62 -47.42 30.05
C ASP A 540 -26.01 -46.28 30.89
N ALA A 541 -26.88 -45.42 31.43
CA ALA A 541 -26.54 -44.30 32.31
C ALA A 541 -26.13 -44.71 33.74
N ASN A 542 -26.23 -45.99 34.13
CA ASN A 542 -25.77 -46.48 35.44
C ASN A 542 -24.51 -47.33 35.32
N ARG A 543 -23.88 -47.34 34.15
CA ARG A 543 -22.75 -48.20 33.84
C ARG A 543 -21.46 -47.62 34.40
N LEU A 544 -20.87 -48.38 35.33
CA LEU A 544 -19.61 -48.02 35.99
C LEU A 544 -18.39 -48.77 35.42
N SER A 545 -18.61 -49.83 34.63
CA SER A 545 -17.53 -50.66 34.06
C SER A 545 -17.98 -51.56 32.90
N GLY A 546 -17.02 -52.08 32.12
CA GLY A 546 -17.21 -53.08 31.06
C GLY A 546 -17.31 -52.49 29.64
N ARG A 547 -17.28 -53.35 28.61
CA ARG A 547 -17.44 -52.95 27.18
C ARG A 547 -18.87 -52.90 26.64
N GLN A 548 -19.20 -51.84 25.92
CA GLN A 548 -20.42 -51.80 25.11
C GLN A 548 -20.35 -52.86 24.01
N GLN A 549 -21.49 -53.41 23.60
CA GLN A 549 -21.54 -54.21 22.38
C GLN A 549 -21.19 -53.32 21.18
N VAL A 550 -20.39 -53.86 20.27
CA VAL A 550 -19.99 -53.17 19.05
C VAL A 550 -20.48 -53.93 17.82
N THR A 551 -20.82 -53.19 16.79
CA THR A 551 -21.25 -53.72 15.48
C THR A 551 -20.83 -52.76 14.37
N GLY A 552 -20.92 -53.22 13.12
CA GLY A 552 -20.70 -52.37 11.95
C GLY A 552 -21.98 -51.71 11.45
N ALA A 553 -21.92 -51.09 10.27
CA ALA A 553 -23.09 -50.50 9.64
C ALA A 553 -24.21 -51.55 9.38
N PRO A 554 -25.50 -51.17 9.45
CA PRO A 554 -26.00 -49.80 9.65
C PRO A 554 -26.27 -49.45 11.12
N ASN A 555 -25.94 -50.33 12.08
CA ASN A 555 -26.38 -50.21 13.47
C ASN A 555 -25.28 -49.70 14.42
N GLY A 556 -24.01 -49.74 14.01
CA GLY A 556 -22.90 -49.19 14.79
C GLY A 556 -22.79 -47.69 14.61
N VAL A 557 -22.51 -46.97 15.69
CA VAL A 557 -22.05 -45.57 15.60
C VAL A 557 -20.58 -45.57 15.19
N LEU A 558 -20.33 -45.27 13.92
CA LEU A 558 -19.01 -45.33 13.30
C LEU A 558 -18.52 -43.93 12.97
N THR A 559 -17.21 -43.80 12.85
CA THR A 559 -16.57 -42.66 12.18
C THR A 559 -16.64 -42.87 10.67
N THR A 560 -16.23 -41.87 9.91
CA THR A 560 -16.18 -41.81 8.46
C THR A 560 -14.83 -41.25 8.03
N ALA A 561 -14.57 -41.19 6.73
CA ALA A 561 -13.35 -40.59 6.19
C ALA A 561 -13.45 -39.05 6.04
N GLY A 562 -14.33 -38.41 6.80
CA GLY A 562 -14.51 -36.97 6.83
C GLY A 562 -14.96 -36.55 8.22
N ASN A 563 -15.10 -35.24 8.43
CA ASN A 563 -15.17 -34.63 9.76
C ASN A 563 -16.26 -35.23 10.68
N ASP A 564 -15.85 -35.95 11.73
CA ASP A 564 -16.73 -36.58 12.71
C ASP A 564 -16.57 -36.00 14.12
N THR A 565 -17.67 -35.61 14.75
CA THR A 565 -17.72 -35.27 16.18
C THR A 565 -18.36 -36.38 17.00
N LEU A 566 -17.75 -36.78 18.12
CA LEU A 566 -18.36 -37.59 19.16
C LEU A 566 -18.44 -36.83 20.48
N ILE A 567 -19.67 -36.59 20.95
CA ILE A 567 -19.94 -35.99 22.26
C ILE A 567 -20.23 -37.11 23.28
N ILE A 568 -19.41 -37.19 24.32
CA ILE A 568 -19.51 -38.16 25.42
C ILE A 568 -20.02 -37.44 26.67
N GLY A 569 -21.18 -37.87 27.16
CA GLY A 569 -21.86 -37.32 28.33
C GLY A 569 -23.07 -36.46 27.93
N MET A 570 -24.25 -36.79 28.44
CA MET A 570 -25.51 -36.14 28.08
C MET A 570 -26.17 -35.49 29.31
N ASP A 571 -27.34 -35.96 29.72
CA ASP A 571 -28.01 -35.54 30.96
C ASP A 571 -27.28 -36.07 32.22
N GLN A 572 -27.24 -35.24 33.27
CA GLN A 572 -26.62 -35.53 34.59
C GLN A 572 -25.25 -36.23 34.48
N PHE A 573 -24.22 -35.49 34.03
CA PHE A 573 -22.85 -35.95 33.83
C PHE A 573 -21.88 -35.38 34.90
N GLY A 574 -20.67 -35.92 35.01
CA GLY A 574 -19.54 -35.15 35.57
C GLY A 574 -18.65 -35.81 36.64
N ALA A 575 -19.02 -36.93 37.26
CA ALA A 575 -18.12 -37.63 38.19
C ALA A 575 -17.84 -39.05 37.73
N LEU A 576 -16.57 -39.46 37.75
CA LEU A 576 -16.18 -40.84 37.47
C LEU A 576 -16.90 -41.77 38.45
N GLY A 577 -17.56 -42.79 37.92
CA GLY A 577 -18.35 -43.71 38.74
C GLY A 577 -19.73 -43.18 39.18
N ALA A 578 -20.17 -42.01 38.68
CA ALA A 578 -21.52 -41.49 38.91
C ALA A 578 -22.16 -41.08 37.58
N LEU A 579 -23.10 -41.91 37.12
CA LEU A 579 -23.98 -41.65 35.98
C LEU A 579 -23.31 -41.84 34.60
N ASN A 580 -22.85 -40.76 33.94
CA ASN A 580 -22.26 -40.80 32.60
C ASN A 580 -21.27 -39.63 32.31
N GLY A 581 -20.64 -39.66 31.14
CA GLY A 581 -19.67 -38.65 30.68
C GLY A 581 -18.22 -39.11 30.76
N SER A 582 -17.96 -40.41 30.73
CA SER A 582 -16.61 -40.97 30.84
C SER A 582 -16.14 -41.68 29.58
N LEU A 583 -14.86 -41.50 29.31
CA LEU A 583 -14.05 -42.21 28.34
C LEU A 583 -13.09 -43.12 29.13
N SER A 584 -13.06 -44.42 28.80
CA SER A 584 -12.36 -45.48 29.57
C SER A 584 -13.04 -45.90 30.89
N ASP A 585 -12.86 -47.16 31.32
CA ASP A 585 -13.56 -47.78 32.47
C ASP A 585 -12.76 -47.78 33.80
N GLU A 586 -13.47 -47.85 34.96
CA GLU A 586 -12.93 -47.74 36.34
C GLU A 586 -11.88 -48.79 36.76
N GLY A 587 -11.57 -49.78 35.93
CA GLY A 587 -10.49 -50.74 36.23
C GLY A 587 -10.92 -51.89 37.15
N GLY A 588 -11.83 -52.75 36.67
CA GLY A 588 -12.22 -53.98 37.36
C GLY A 588 -11.70 -55.29 36.75
N VAL A 589 -11.01 -55.27 35.61
CA VAL A 589 -10.65 -56.52 34.89
C VAL A 589 -9.14 -56.75 34.87
N VAL A 590 -8.75 -57.92 35.37
CA VAL A 590 -7.41 -58.55 35.24
C VAL A 590 -6.93 -58.65 33.77
N ASN A 591 -7.83 -58.36 32.83
CA ASN A 591 -7.61 -58.24 31.40
C ASN A 591 -8.19 -56.91 30.88
N SER A 592 -7.67 -55.76 31.29
CA SER A 592 -7.97 -54.50 30.59
C SER A 592 -7.68 -54.69 29.10
N ARG A 593 -8.63 -54.35 28.23
CA ARG A 593 -8.51 -54.54 26.78
C ARG A 593 -8.66 -53.18 26.12
N LEU A 594 -7.75 -52.88 25.19
CA LEU A 594 -7.62 -51.61 24.49
C LEU A 594 -8.99 -51.14 23.98
N ALA A 595 -9.39 -49.91 24.30
CA ALA A 595 -10.41 -49.21 23.53
C ALA A 595 -9.67 -48.70 22.28
N ASN A 596 -9.89 -49.37 21.15
CA ASN A 596 -9.28 -48.96 19.88
C ASN A 596 -10.12 -47.82 19.32
N ILE A 597 -9.73 -46.59 19.65
CA ILE A 597 -10.35 -45.36 19.16
C ILE A 597 -9.45 -44.86 18.05
N ASN A 598 -10.02 -44.78 16.85
CA ASN A 598 -9.36 -44.28 15.66
C ASN A 598 -10.43 -43.52 14.87
N THR A 599 -10.32 -42.20 14.74
CA THR A 599 -11.38 -41.40 14.10
C THR A 599 -11.28 -41.42 12.59
N GLY A 600 -10.08 -41.42 12.02
CA GLY A 600 -9.86 -41.77 10.63
C GLY A 600 -9.09 -40.68 9.90
N ALA A 601 -9.72 -40.03 8.94
CA ALA A 601 -9.18 -38.84 8.29
C ALA A 601 -10.30 -37.79 8.22
N GLY A 602 -9.92 -36.53 8.08
CA GLY A 602 -10.83 -35.39 8.20
C GLY A 602 -10.73 -34.76 9.57
N ASP A 603 -11.36 -33.59 9.75
CA ASP A 603 -11.25 -32.82 10.99
C ASP A 603 -12.21 -33.40 12.05
N ASP A 604 -11.71 -34.29 12.90
CA ASP A 604 -12.48 -35.03 13.88
C ASP A 604 -12.45 -34.39 15.27
N TYR A 605 -13.53 -34.55 16.03
CA TYR A 605 -13.65 -33.98 17.37
C TYR A 605 -14.20 -34.99 18.39
N ILE A 606 -13.41 -35.35 19.40
CA ILE A 606 -13.90 -36.10 20.58
C ILE A 606 -14.03 -35.15 21.77
N LEU A 607 -15.25 -35.05 22.32
CA LEU A 607 -15.53 -34.32 23.54
C LEU A 607 -15.95 -35.25 24.69
N VAL A 608 -15.22 -35.21 25.79
CA VAL A 608 -15.59 -35.81 27.07
C VAL A 608 -16.10 -34.72 28.01
N ARG A 609 -17.42 -34.67 28.25
CA ARG A 609 -18.03 -33.64 29.11
C ARG A 609 -17.76 -33.86 30.61
N GLY A 610 -17.38 -35.08 31.02
CA GLY A 610 -17.04 -35.42 32.41
C GLY A 610 -15.56 -35.76 32.61
N ILE A 611 -15.28 -36.58 33.62
CA ILE A 611 -13.92 -37.04 33.95
C ILE A 611 -13.51 -38.17 32.99
N MET A 612 -12.29 -38.07 32.44
CA MET A 612 -11.63 -39.14 31.72
C MET A 612 -10.72 -39.94 32.66
N GLN A 613 -10.76 -41.26 32.55
CA GLN A 613 -9.83 -42.12 33.27
C GLN A 613 -8.65 -42.54 32.40
N ALA A 614 -7.45 -42.34 32.92
CA ALA A 614 -6.21 -42.80 32.30
C ALA A 614 -6.15 -44.34 32.20
N PHE A 615 -5.54 -44.83 31.13
CA PHE A 615 -5.51 -46.23 30.72
C PHE A 615 -4.50 -47.06 31.52
N ALA A 616 -4.78 -48.35 31.74
CA ALA A 616 -3.88 -49.27 32.46
C ALA A 616 -2.83 -49.98 31.57
N LYS A 617 -2.88 -49.76 30.24
CA LYS A 617 -2.07 -50.40 29.20
C LYS A 617 -1.74 -49.37 28.11
N ASP A 618 -1.08 -49.81 27.04
CA ASP A 618 -0.74 -48.99 25.87
C ASP A 618 -1.96 -48.72 24.96
N ALA A 619 -3.08 -48.28 25.56
CA ALA A 619 -4.23 -47.84 24.79
C ALA A 619 -4.00 -46.41 24.31
N THR A 620 -4.13 -46.23 23.00
CA THR A 620 -3.93 -44.96 22.31
C THR A 620 -5.25 -44.53 21.67
N ILE A 621 -5.55 -43.24 21.75
CA ILE A 621 -6.54 -42.59 20.90
C ILE A 621 -5.79 -42.13 19.64
N GLN A 622 -6.25 -42.55 18.46
CA GLN A 622 -5.71 -42.08 17.18
C GLN A 622 -6.76 -41.14 16.57
N MET A 623 -6.37 -39.93 16.19
CA MET A 623 -7.29 -39.01 15.54
C MET A 623 -7.13 -39.13 14.01
N GLY A 624 -5.93 -38.89 13.48
CA GLY A 624 -5.55 -39.24 12.11
C GLY A 624 -5.07 -38.04 11.31
N ASP A 625 -5.25 -38.04 9.99
CA ASP A 625 -4.89 -36.86 9.18
C ASP A 625 -6.08 -35.88 9.17
N GLY A 626 -5.88 -34.64 9.57
CA GLY A 626 -6.93 -33.61 9.66
C GLY A 626 -6.68 -32.62 10.79
N ASN A 627 -7.44 -31.54 10.85
CA ASN A 627 -7.36 -30.58 11.95
C ASN A 627 -8.20 -31.10 13.14
N ASP A 628 -7.65 -32.04 13.92
CA ASP A 628 -8.39 -32.78 14.93
C ASP A 628 -8.50 -32.09 16.29
N LYS A 629 -9.56 -32.38 17.03
CA LYS A 629 -9.78 -31.86 18.38
C LYS A 629 -10.07 -32.96 19.41
N PHE A 630 -9.40 -32.92 20.55
CA PHE A 630 -9.70 -33.74 21.72
C PHE A 630 -9.93 -32.87 22.94
N GLN A 631 -11.11 -32.98 23.57
CA GLN A 631 -11.47 -32.14 24.71
C GLN A 631 -11.99 -32.93 25.90
N VAL A 632 -11.57 -32.51 27.10
CA VAL A 632 -12.11 -33.00 28.38
C VAL A 632 -12.55 -31.79 29.22
N ASN A 633 -13.84 -31.70 29.55
CA ASN A 633 -14.38 -30.57 30.32
C ASN A 633 -14.11 -30.66 31.84
N ASP A 634 -13.50 -31.75 32.30
CA ASP A 634 -13.09 -31.95 33.69
C ASP A 634 -11.61 -32.38 33.74
N ALA A 635 -11.23 -33.24 34.69
CA ALA A 635 -9.87 -33.74 34.88
C ALA A 635 -9.60 -35.09 34.18
N ILE A 636 -8.32 -35.38 33.95
CA ILE A 636 -7.81 -36.73 33.64
C ILE A 636 -7.21 -37.34 34.91
N VAL A 637 -7.73 -38.49 35.33
CA VAL A 637 -7.37 -39.13 36.61
C VAL A 637 -6.89 -40.56 36.45
N GLY A 638 -5.99 -41.01 37.33
CA GLY A 638 -5.42 -42.35 37.30
C GLY A 638 -5.75 -43.19 38.54
N TYR A 639 -6.63 -44.19 38.39
CA TYR A 639 -6.97 -45.15 39.46
C TYR A 639 -6.41 -46.57 39.24
N VAL A 640 -5.78 -46.80 38.10
CA VAL A 640 -5.21 -48.10 37.69
C VAL A 640 -3.70 -48.14 37.94
N ALA A 641 -3.11 -49.34 37.89
CA ALA A 641 -1.65 -49.46 37.95
C ALA A 641 -1.02 -48.85 36.69
N ASN A 642 -0.05 -47.94 36.87
CA ASN A 642 0.64 -47.20 35.80
C ASN A 642 -0.33 -46.51 34.83
N PRO A 643 -1.13 -45.53 35.29
CA PRO A 643 -2.14 -44.88 34.46
C PRO A 643 -1.48 -44.05 33.35
N LYS A 644 -1.95 -44.24 32.11
CA LYS A 644 -1.42 -43.58 30.91
C LYS A 644 -2.49 -42.73 30.22
N PHE A 645 -2.10 -41.57 29.72
CA PHE A 645 -2.89 -40.80 28.77
C PHE A 645 -2.11 -40.80 27.46
N GLN A 646 -2.55 -41.59 26.49
CA GLN A 646 -1.86 -41.71 25.20
C GLN A 646 -2.79 -41.31 24.06
N ILE A 647 -2.33 -40.36 23.25
CA ILE A 647 -3.04 -39.87 22.09
C ILE A 647 -2.03 -39.56 20.99
N ASP A 648 -2.42 -39.87 19.77
CA ASP A 648 -1.73 -39.59 18.53
C ASP A 648 -2.70 -38.76 17.70
N MET A 649 -2.43 -37.46 17.56
CA MET A 649 -3.33 -36.57 16.83
C MET A 649 -3.18 -36.77 15.32
N GLY A 650 -1.95 -36.98 14.83
CA GLY A 650 -1.65 -37.12 13.41
C GLY A 650 -1.42 -35.77 12.72
N GLU A 651 -1.24 -35.79 11.40
CA GLU A 651 -0.87 -34.57 10.65
C GLU A 651 -2.05 -33.58 10.59
N GLY A 652 -1.77 -32.28 10.72
CA GLY A 652 -2.78 -31.21 10.70
C GLY A 652 -2.60 -30.25 11.87
N ASN A 653 -3.39 -29.17 11.89
CA ASN A 653 -3.40 -28.24 13.01
C ASN A 653 -4.36 -28.79 14.06
N ASN A 654 -3.87 -29.41 15.13
CA ASN A 654 -4.72 -30.14 16.07
C ASN A 654 -4.86 -29.41 17.41
N ILE A 655 -5.95 -29.68 18.14
CA ILE A 655 -6.24 -29.07 19.44
C ILE A 655 -6.48 -30.15 20.50
N ILE A 656 -5.73 -30.11 21.61
CA ILE A 656 -6.07 -30.78 22.86
C ILE A 656 -6.50 -29.74 23.89
N ASN A 657 -7.69 -29.90 24.48
CA ASN A 657 -8.22 -28.99 25.49
C ASN A 657 -8.69 -29.70 26.76
N ILE A 658 -7.94 -29.56 27.85
CA ILE A 658 -8.27 -30.17 29.16
C ILE A 658 -8.65 -29.05 30.13
N LYS A 659 -9.95 -28.88 30.41
CA LYS A 659 -10.44 -27.72 31.16
C LYS A 659 -10.03 -27.65 32.63
N LYS A 660 -9.57 -28.76 33.22
CA LYS A 660 -9.03 -28.79 34.59
C LYS A 660 -7.59 -29.31 34.63
N TYR A 661 -7.34 -30.39 35.36
CA TYR A 661 -6.00 -30.89 35.68
C TYR A 661 -5.75 -32.31 35.17
N ILE A 662 -4.48 -32.66 35.04
CA ILE A 662 -4.02 -34.04 34.86
C ILE A 662 -3.35 -34.49 36.16
N GLY A 663 -3.78 -35.64 36.71
CA GLY A 663 -3.36 -36.10 38.03
C GLY A 663 -1.92 -36.64 38.11
N ALA A 664 -1.29 -36.53 39.30
CA ALA A 664 0.15 -36.77 39.51
C ALA A 664 0.71 -38.17 39.21
N VAL A 665 -0.14 -39.19 39.13
CA VAL A 665 0.29 -40.55 38.78
C VAL A 665 0.17 -40.85 37.28
N VAL A 666 -0.44 -39.95 36.50
CA VAL A 666 -0.69 -40.12 35.07
C VAL A 666 0.61 -39.92 34.29
N GLN A 667 0.83 -40.79 33.31
CA GLN A 667 1.92 -40.69 32.35
C GLN A 667 1.33 -40.28 31.00
N SER A 668 1.55 -39.03 30.61
CA SER A 668 1.10 -38.50 29.32
C SER A 668 2.11 -38.87 28.23
N THR A 669 1.62 -39.40 27.10
CA THR A 669 2.38 -39.61 25.87
C THR A 669 1.53 -39.06 24.72
N ILE A 670 1.93 -37.92 24.18
CA ILE A 670 1.15 -37.19 23.18
C ILE A 670 2.06 -36.92 21.99
N THR A 671 1.58 -37.29 20.81
CA THR A 671 2.18 -36.86 19.54
C THR A 671 1.14 -36.04 18.82
N PHE A 672 1.51 -34.84 18.36
CA PHE A 672 0.64 -34.08 17.47
C PHE A 672 0.90 -34.48 16.03
N GLY A 673 1.99 -34.05 15.39
CA GLY A 673 2.26 -34.33 13.98
C GLY A 673 2.98 -33.15 13.35
N SER A 674 2.96 -32.99 12.03
CA SER A 674 3.25 -31.67 11.44
C SER A 674 1.96 -30.84 11.40
N GLY A 675 2.07 -29.53 11.60
CA GLY A 675 0.96 -28.59 11.68
C GLY A 675 1.14 -27.64 12.86
N ASN A 676 0.31 -26.61 12.93
CA ASN A 676 0.33 -25.64 14.02
C ASN A 676 -0.62 -26.13 15.12
N ASP A 677 -0.06 -26.85 16.09
CA ASP A 677 -0.81 -27.59 17.08
C ASP A 677 -1.02 -26.81 18.39
N MET A 678 -2.07 -27.16 19.14
CA MET A 678 -2.43 -26.45 20.37
C MET A 678 -2.77 -27.42 21.51
N PHE A 679 -2.12 -27.26 22.66
CA PHE A 679 -2.51 -27.90 23.91
C PHE A 679 -2.88 -26.85 24.96
N LEU A 680 -4.18 -26.78 25.26
CA LEU A 680 -4.76 -25.97 26.34
C LEU A 680 -5.05 -26.80 27.59
N MET A 681 -4.62 -26.30 28.76
CA MET A 681 -4.98 -26.83 30.07
C MET A 681 -5.48 -25.73 31.00
N GLY A 682 -6.65 -25.92 31.61
CA GLY A 682 -7.26 -24.90 32.46
C GLY A 682 -6.62 -24.78 33.85
N GLU A 683 -6.09 -25.88 34.41
CA GLU A 683 -5.46 -25.92 35.73
C GLU A 683 -4.06 -26.58 35.66
N ASN A 684 -3.75 -27.50 36.59
CA ASN A 684 -2.41 -28.03 36.80
C ASN A 684 -2.11 -29.25 35.93
N TRP A 685 -0.87 -29.33 35.46
CA TRP A 685 -0.36 -30.54 34.84
C TRP A 685 0.62 -31.24 35.79
N ASP A 686 0.12 -32.21 36.54
CA ASP A 686 0.97 -33.11 37.32
C ASP A 686 1.37 -34.35 36.50
N GLY A 687 2.32 -35.14 37.03
CA GLY A 687 2.71 -36.44 36.46
C GLY A 687 3.74 -36.34 35.32
N LEU A 688 4.05 -37.48 34.72
CA LEU A 688 5.08 -37.59 33.69
C LEU A 688 4.56 -37.06 32.36
N LYS A 689 5.39 -36.30 31.64
CA LYS A 689 5.06 -35.74 30.32
C LYS A 689 6.06 -36.28 29.29
N ASN A 690 5.55 -36.79 28.17
CA ASN A 690 6.34 -37.11 27.00
C ASN A 690 5.56 -36.61 25.80
N ILE A 691 5.84 -35.39 25.39
CA ILE A 691 5.04 -34.64 24.42
C ILE A 691 5.94 -34.31 23.24
N ASN A 692 5.43 -34.57 22.05
CA ASN A 692 6.06 -34.18 20.80
C ASN A 692 4.99 -33.45 19.98
N PHE A 693 5.16 -32.15 19.78
CA PHE A 693 4.27 -31.41 18.89
C PHE A 693 4.63 -31.77 17.44
N GLY A 694 5.78 -31.36 16.94
CA GLY A 694 6.35 -31.88 15.69
C GLY A 694 6.97 -30.78 14.86
N ALA A 695 6.35 -30.34 13.77
CA ALA A 695 6.85 -29.20 13.01
C ALA A 695 5.69 -28.27 12.68
N GLY A 696 5.87 -26.97 12.91
CA GLY A 696 4.82 -25.97 12.85
C GLY A 696 4.93 -25.00 14.01
N ASP A 697 4.12 -23.94 14.01
CA ASP A 697 4.09 -22.95 15.09
C ASP A 697 3.13 -23.45 16.20
N ASP A 698 3.67 -24.12 17.21
CA ASP A 698 2.91 -24.87 18.21
C ASP A 698 2.65 -24.08 19.51
N ILE A 699 1.52 -24.34 20.17
CA ILE A 699 1.07 -23.60 21.36
C ILE A 699 0.79 -24.53 22.53
N LEU A 700 1.47 -24.32 23.66
CA LEU A 700 1.18 -24.95 24.94
C LEU A 700 0.77 -23.91 26.00
N ASN A 701 -0.48 -23.93 26.43
CA ASN A 701 -0.99 -23.03 27.47
C ASN A 701 -1.49 -23.80 28.68
N ILE A 702 -0.88 -23.57 29.85
CA ILE A 702 -1.23 -24.19 31.12
C ILE A 702 -1.68 -23.12 32.12
N GLY A 703 -2.95 -23.10 32.50
CA GLY A 703 -3.50 -22.13 33.45
C GLY A 703 -2.95 -22.24 34.88
N GLY A 704 -2.50 -23.44 35.27
CA GLY A 704 -1.95 -23.73 36.60
C GLY A 704 -0.43 -23.86 36.63
N TYR A 705 0.07 -24.88 37.33
CA TYR A 705 1.51 -25.22 37.40
C TYR A 705 1.84 -26.51 36.65
N ILE A 706 3.12 -26.71 36.35
CA ILE A 706 3.70 -27.95 35.83
C ILE A 706 4.53 -28.60 36.93
N ASN A 707 4.30 -29.88 37.19
CA ASN A 707 4.99 -30.63 38.23
C ASN A 707 5.05 -32.13 37.93
N ASN A 708 6.03 -32.81 38.51
CA ASN A 708 6.15 -34.27 38.51
C ASN A 708 6.68 -34.78 39.85
N ILE A 709 5.80 -34.84 40.86
CA ILE A 709 6.11 -35.45 42.16
C ILE A 709 5.66 -36.92 42.15
N GLY A 710 6.63 -37.83 42.16
CA GLY A 710 6.38 -39.25 42.44
C GLY A 710 6.65 -40.23 41.29
N ASN A 711 7.02 -39.75 40.10
CA ASN A 711 7.54 -40.60 39.03
C ASN A 711 9.07 -40.46 38.91
N ALA A 712 9.77 -41.55 38.62
CA ALA A 712 11.22 -41.55 38.47
C ALA A 712 11.70 -41.17 37.04
N GLY A 713 10.77 -41.02 36.09
CA GLY A 713 11.07 -40.64 34.70
C GLY A 713 11.27 -39.13 34.56
N ALA A 714 12.06 -38.74 33.57
CA ALA A 714 12.22 -37.35 33.14
C ALA A 714 11.03 -36.94 32.26
N SER A 715 10.52 -35.73 32.47
CA SER A 715 9.50 -35.15 31.60
C SER A 715 10.18 -34.51 30.39
N GLU A 716 9.62 -34.70 29.22
CA GLU A 716 10.11 -34.13 27.97
C GLU A 716 8.94 -33.52 27.20
N ILE A 717 9.12 -32.27 26.77
CA ILE A 717 8.20 -31.56 25.88
C ILE A 717 9.06 -31.03 24.74
N ASN A 718 8.82 -31.56 23.55
CA ASN A 718 9.49 -31.20 22.31
C ASN A 718 8.49 -30.48 21.43
N PHE A 719 8.80 -29.24 21.05
CA PHE A 719 7.98 -28.48 20.10
C PHE A 719 8.42 -28.81 18.67
N GLY A 720 9.67 -28.50 18.31
CA GLY A 720 10.32 -29.03 17.10
C GLY A 720 10.89 -27.93 16.20
N GLU A 721 10.49 -27.86 14.93
CA GLU A 721 10.83 -26.72 14.06
C GLU A 721 9.62 -25.80 13.93
N GLY A 722 9.77 -24.50 14.20
CA GLY A 722 8.67 -23.53 14.14
C GLY A 722 8.77 -22.44 15.21
N ASN A 723 7.87 -21.46 15.16
CA ASN A 723 7.82 -20.35 16.14
C ASN A 723 6.89 -20.72 17.29
N ASP A 724 7.40 -21.49 18.24
CA ASP A 724 6.58 -22.15 19.25
C ASP A 724 6.31 -21.27 20.48
N GLN A 725 5.23 -21.55 21.18
CA GLN A 725 4.75 -20.74 22.31
C GLN A 725 4.40 -21.60 23.51
N MET A 726 4.93 -21.25 24.68
CA MET A 726 4.57 -21.87 25.94
C MET A 726 4.20 -20.82 26.99
N ILE A 727 3.01 -20.92 27.57
CA ILE A 727 2.55 -20.06 28.66
C ILE A 727 2.16 -20.92 29.87
N VAL A 728 2.73 -20.58 31.03
CA VAL A 728 2.39 -21.20 32.31
C VAL A 728 1.88 -20.15 33.29
N GLY A 729 0.62 -20.31 33.71
CA GLY A 729 -0.11 -19.40 34.56
C GLY A 729 0.47 -19.24 35.96
N THR A 730 1.22 -20.22 36.44
CA THR A 730 1.96 -20.12 37.71
C THR A 730 3.41 -20.61 37.60
N ASN A 731 3.72 -21.85 37.97
CA ASN A 731 5.09 -22.33 38.17
C ASN A 731 5.45 -23.53 37.30
N ILE A 732 6.74 -23.61 36.97
CA ILE A 732 7.37 -24.84 36.46
C ILE A 732 8.26 -25.39 37.58
N ASP A 733 7.87 -26.52 38.17
CA ASP A 733 8.56 -27.18 39.28
C ASP A 733 8.68 -28.69 39.02
N ASP A 734 9.35 -29.04 37.92
CA ASP A 734 9.68 -30.42 37.57
C ASP A 734 11.19 -30.53 37.35
N LEU A 735 11.87 -31.17 38.31
CA LEU A 735 13.33 -31.19 38.40
C LEU A 735 14.02 -31.75 37.15
N ASN A 736 13.39 -32.73 36.50
CA ASN A 736 13.95 -33.42 35.34
C ASN A 736 13.17 -33.06 34.06
N LEU A 737 12.45 -31.94 34.06
CA LEU A 737 11.81 -31.45 32.85
C LEU A 737 12.86 -30.94 31.87
N ILE A 738 12.73 -31.38 30.63
CA ILE A 738 13.43 -30.82 29.48
C ILE A 738 12.36 -30.27 28.53
N LEU A 739 12.38 -28.94 28.34
CA LEU A 739 11.64 -28.24 27.30
C LEU A 739 12.63 -28.01 26.15
N ASN A 740 12.30 -28.55 24.98
CA ASN A 740 13.06 -28.30 23.75
C ASN A 740 12.12 -27.59 22.79
N PHE A 741 12.39 -26.31 22.54
CA PHE A 741 11.65 -25.56 21.54
C PHE A 741 12.16 -25.92 20.14
N GLY A 742 13.46 -25.79 19.89
CA GLY A 742 14.07 -26.11 18.60
C GLY A 742 14.10 -24.90 17.67
N ASP A 743 14.48 -25.07 16.42
CA ASP A 743 14.74 -23.92 15.54
C ASP A 743 13.46 -23.13 15.22
N GLY A 744 13.52 -21.80 15.37
CA GLY A 744 12.46 -20.82 15.14
C GLY A 744 12.44 -19.74 16.23
N ASN A 745 11.59 -18.72 16.07
CA ASN A 745 11.51 -17.60 17.03
C ASN A 745 10.48 -17.92 18.11
N ASN A 746 10.90 -18.57 19.19
CA ASN A 746 10.02 -19.15 20.19
C ASN A 746 9.71 -18.19 21.35
N TYR A 747 8.67 -18.52 22.11
CA TYR A 747 8.19 -17.74 23.24
C TYR A 747 7.92 -18.60 24.48
N LEU A 748 8.48 -18.21 25.63
CA LEU A 748 8.16 -18.81 26.93
C LEU A 748 7.73 -17.74 27.94
N GLN A 749 6.56 -17.93 28.55
CA GLN A 749 6.10 -17.11 29.66
C GLN A 749 5.78 -17.93 30.90
N VAL A 750 6.32 -17.53 32.06
CA VAL A 750 6.01 -18.11 33.37
C VAL A 750 5.63 -17.01 34.35
N ASN A 751 4.34 -16.94 34.69
CA ASN A 751 3.75 -15.83 35.44
C ASN A 751 4.16 -15.78 36.93
N GLU A 752 4.59 -16.89 37.53
CA GLU A 752 5.14 -16.90 38.89
C GLU A 752 6.63 -17.26 38.96
N SER A 753 7.02 -18.52 38.79
CA SER A 753 8.42 -18.94 38.95
C SER A 753 8.77 -20.13 38.07
N PHE A 754 9.89 -20.03 37.34
CA PHE A 754 10.59 -21.19 36.82
C PHE A 754 11.50 -21.72 37.93
N VAL A 755 11.06 -22.77 38.62
CA VAL A 755 11.67 -23.25 39.88
C VAL A 755 12.80 -24.24 39.60
N THR A 756 12.55 -25.21 38.73
CA THR A 756 13.49 -26.26 38.29
C THR A 756 13.12 -26.75 36.89
N GLY A 757 14.09 -27.34 36.19
CA GLY A 757 13.94 -27.86 34.83
C GLY A 757 14.91 -27.18 33.86
N LYS A 758 14.87 -27.59 32.60
CA LYS A 758 15.68 -27.00 31.53
C LYS A 758 14.79 -26.54 30.40
N ALA A 759 15.09 -25.38 29.83
CA ALA A 759 14.53 -24.93 28.57
C ALA A 759 15.67 -24.66 27.59
N ASN A 760 15.59 -25.28 26.41
CA ASN A 760 16.53 -25.15 25.31
C ASN A 760 15.77 -24.58 24.12
N PHE A 761 16.25 -23.46 23.58
CA PHE A 761 15.54 -22.73 22.55
C PHE A 761 16.02 -23.11 21.15
N GLY A 762 17.32 -23.10 20.85
CA GLY A 762 17.82 -23.61 19.56
C GLY A 762 18.35 -22.47 18.71
N GLY A 763 17.99 -22.37 17.44
CA GLY A 763 18.28 -21.17 16.65
C GLY A 763 17.02 -20.33 16.41
N GLY A 764 17.13 -19.00 16.36
CA GLY A 764 16.03 -18.05 16.21
C GLY A 764 16.18 -16.88 17.18
N ASP A 765 15.42 -15.80 16.97
CA ASP A 765 15.34 -14.67 17.89
C ASP A 765 14.23 -14.97 18.92
N ASP A 766 14.61 -15.61 20.03
CA ASP A 766 13.70 -16.15 21.05
C ASP A 766 13.35 -15.14 22.15
N VAL A 767 12.18 -15.30 22.77
CA VAL A 767 11.69 -14.40 23.82
C VAL A 767 11.23 -15.18 25.06
N VAL A 768 11.81 -14.86 26.22
CA VAL A 768 11.44 -15.46 27.51
C VAL A 768 11.07 -14.41 28.54
N VAL A 769 9.88 -14.57 29.13
CA VAL A 769 9.36 -13.67 30.17
C VAL A 769 9.05 -14.46 31.44
N LEU A 770 9.86 -14.26 32.47
CA LEU A 770 9.71 -14.89 33.77
C LEU A 770 9.36 -13.84 34.82
N ASN A 771 8.48 -14.18 35.75
CA ASN A 771 8.37 -13.40 36.97
C ASN A 771 9.55 -13.70 37.92
N ASN A 772 9.82 -14.95 38.27
CA ASN A 772 11.01 -15.30 39.06
C ASN A 772 11.78 -16.45 38.43
N PHE A 773 13.10 -16.40 38.57
CA PHE A 773 13.99 -17.51 38.23
C PHE A 773 14.49 -18.15 39.54
N SER A 774 13.85 -19.27 39.91
CA SER A 774 13.87 -19.95 41.22
C SER A 774 13.15 -19.23 42.37
N ARG A 775 12.96 -19.92 43.51
CA ARG A 775 12.21 -19.47 44.72
C ARG A 775 13.08 -19.26 45.98
N GLY A 776 14.37 -19.58 45.94
CA GLY A 776 15.27 -19.55 47.10
C GLY A 776 15.04 -20.70 48.10
N GLY A 777 16.10 -21.24 48.71
CA GLY A 777 16.02 -22.32 49.71
C GLY A 777 16.92 -23.55 49.46
N ASN A 778 16.67 -24.63 50.22
CA ASN A 778 17.44 -25.89 50.25
C ASN A 778 16.98 -26.92 49.18
N LEU A 779 16.47 -26.45 48.03
CA LEU A 779 16.11 -27.33 46.92
C LEU A 779 17.31 -27.52 45.98
N GLY A 780 17.92 -28.69 46.09
CA GLY A 780 18.40 -29.53 44.98
C GLY A 780 19.35 -28.97 43.91
N SER A 781 20.65 -28.98 44.23
CA SER A 781 21.80 -29.26 43.33
C SER A 781 22.02 -28.33 42.12
N ASN A 782 23.09 -27.53 42.21
CA ASN A 782 23.89 -26.92 41.13
C ASN A 782 23.15 -26.27 39.93
N THR A 783 23.89 -25.62 39.04
CA THR A 783 23.35 -25.01 37.81
C THR A 783 22.83 -26.05 36.81
N ASP A 784 22.91 -27.36 37.09
CA ASP A 784 22.51 -28.41 36.14
C ASP A 784 21.01 -28.70 36.16
N ASN A 785 20.29 -28.26 37.20
CA ASN A 785 18.87 -28.55 37.40
C ASN A 785 17.93 -27.37 37.11
N LEU A 786 18.48 -26.20 36.79
CA LEU A 786 17.74 -25.02 36.38
C LEU A 786 18.54 -24.27 35.31
N GLN A 787 18.13 -24.42 34.06
CA GLN A 787 18.84 -23.84 32.91
C GLN A 787 17.86 -23.22 31.93
N LEU A 788 18.22 -22.03 31.46
CA LEU A 788 17.65 -21.40 30.30
C LEU A 788 18.79 -21.25 29.29
N ASN A 789 18.71 -21.97 28.18
CA ASN A 789 19.71 -21.95 27.12
C ASN A 789 19.03 -21.41 25.86
N MET A 790 19.38 -20.21 25.45
CA MET A 790 18.70 -19.48 24.38
C MET A 790 19.22 -19.93 23.01
N GLY A 791 20.53 -19.91 22.78
CA GLY A 791 21.12 -20.68 21.68
C GLY A 791 21.70 -19.78 20.61
N ALA A 792 21.13 -19.68 19.42
CA ALA A 792 21.67 -18.83 18.35
C ALA A 792 20.61 -17.87 17.81
N GLY A 793 20.88 -16.57 17.74
CA GLY A 793 19.93 -15.54 17.33
C GLY A 793 19.96 -14.39 18.33
N ASN A 794 19.22 -13.31 18.08
CA ASN A 794 19.22 -12.15 18.98
C ASN A 794 18.12 -12.31 20.03
N ASP A 795 18.48 -12.92 21.15
CA ASP A 795 17.54 -13.43 22.13
C ASP A 795 17.18 -12.39 23.20
N GLN A 796 15.95 -12.48 23.72
CA GLN A 796 15.44 -11.58 24.75
C GLN A 796 14.92 -12.34 25.96
N VAL A 797 15.58 -12.16 27.10
CA VAL A 797 15.14 -12.74 28.38
C VAL A 797 14.80 -11.62 29.36
N THR A 798 13.61 -11.66 29.95
CA THR A 798 13.15 -10.71 30.97
C THR A 798 12.78 -11.43 32.26
N ILE A 799 13.42 -11.06 33.37
CA ILE A 799 13.11 -11.52 34.72
C ILE A 799 12.54 -10.34 35.53
N ASN A 800 11.21 -10.27 35.62
CA ASN A 800 10.48 -9.15 36.21
C ASN A 800 10.59 -9.06 37.74
N GLY A 801 10.78 -10.18 38.42
CA GLY A 801 10.96 -10.30 39.85
C GLY A 801 12.42 -10.57 40.16
N ARG A 802 12.68 -11.69 40.84
CA ARG A 802 14.02 -12.04 41.32
C ARG A 802 14.66 -13.16 40.50
N ALA A 803 15.91 -12.94 40.12
CA ALA A 803 16.84 -13.99 39.74
C ALA A 803 17.58 -14.49 40.98
N TYR A 804 17.28 -15.71 41.42
CA TYR A 804 17.89 -16.31 42.61
C TYR A 804 19.04 -17.26 42.28
N ARG A 805 18.78 -18.25 41.41
CA ARG A 805 19.69 -19.35 41.07
C ARG A 805 19.42 -19.87 39.66
N GLY A 806 20.33 -20.68 39.14
CA GLY A 806 20.26 -21.30 37.82
C GLY A 806 21.30 -20.73 36.86
N LEU A 807 21.25 -21.22 35.63
CA LEU A 807 21.99 -20.69 34.49
C LEU A 807 20.99 -20.01 33.54
N VAL A 808 21.28 -18.78 33.15
CA VAL A 808 20.77 -18.16 31.92
C VAL A 808 21.97 -18.01 30.98
N ASP A 809 21.92 -18.70 29.85
CA ASP A 809 22.93 -18.74 28.80
C ASP A 809 22.28 -18.18 27.54
N MET A 810 22.70 -16.98 27.10
CA MET A 810 22.08 -16.31 25.95
C MET A 810 22.62 -16.86 24.61
N GLY A 811 23.88 -17.25 24.55
CA GLY A 811 24.42 -18.02 23.43
C GLY A 811 25.07 -17.14 22.34
N ASP A 812 24.83 -17.45 21.08
CA ASP A 812 25.39 -16.74 19.92
C ASP A 812 24.38 -15.68 19.42
N GLY A 813 24.76 -14.42 19.26
CA GLY A 813 23.87 -13.36 18.78
C GLY A 813 24.06 -12.06 19.56
N ASP A 814 23.40 -10.98 19.15
CA ASP A 814 23.40 -9.72 19.92
C ASP A 814 22.23 -9.74 20.92
N ASP A 815 22.46 -10.32 22.11
CA ASP A 815 21.39 -10.68 23.04
C ASP A 815 21.00 -9.57 24.03
N THR A 816 19.80 -9.68 24.60
CA THR A 816 19.33 -8.79 25.68
C THR A 816 18.75 -9.56 26.87
N LEU A 817 19.40 -9.41 28.02
CA LEU A 817 18.92 -9.92 29.31
C LEU A 817 18.48 -8.78 30.24
N THR A 818 17.20 -8.70 30.57
CA THR A 818 16.66 -7.75 31.56
C THR A 818 16.45 -8.43 32.91
N VAL A 819 17.09 -7.89 33.96
CA VAL A 819 16.93 -8.39 35.34
C VAL A 819 16.55 -7.26 36.28
N ASN A 820 15.41 -7.43 36.97
CA ASN A 820 14.96 -6.46 37.96
C ASN A 820 15.71 -6.64 39.29
N GLU A 821 15.58 -7.79 39.96
CA GLU A 821 16.29 -8.02 41.24
C GLU A 821 17.22 -9.23 41.14
N THR A 822 18.48 -9.08 41.59
CA THR A 822 19.41 -10.20 41.76
C THR A 822 19.54 -10.51 43.25
N TYR A 823 19.43 -11.78 43.63
CA TYR A 823 19.62 -12.18 45.02
C TYR A 823 21.08 -12.61 45.26
N LEU A 824 21.79 -11.80 46.05
CA LEU A 824 23.20 -12.02 46.35
C LEU A 824 23.33 -12.81 47.67
N ASP A 825 23.57 -14.12 47.59
CA ASP A 825 23.95 -14.93 48.74
C ASP A 825 25.45 -15.25 48.74
N SER A 826 25.99 -15.74 49.86
CA SER A 826 27.42 -15.99 50.00
C SER A 826 27.94 -17.21 49.22
N ASN A 827 27.07 -17.94 48.51
CA ASN A 827 27.41 -19.19 47.85
C ASN A 827 27.77 -18.94 46.38
N THR A 828 28.96 -19.39 45.99
CA THR A 828 29.56 -19.14 44.67
C THR A 828 28.88 -19.86 43.50
N ASN A 829 27.99 -20.83 43.74
CA ASN A 829 27.50 -21.76 42.71
C ASN A 829 25.98 -21.69 42.51
N GLN A 830 25.41 -20.49 42.48
CA GLN A 830 23.96 -20.33 42.55
C GLN A 830 23.34 -19.70 41.33
N LEU A 831 23.70 -18.47 40.94
CA LEU A 831 23.20 -17.81 39.74
C LEU A 831 24.37 -17.54 38.79
N ARG A 832 24.14 -17.79 37.49
CA ARG A 832 25.09 -17.52 36.41
C ARG A 832 24.32 -16.97 35.22
N LEU A 833 24.72 -15.78 34.76
CA LEU A 833 24.17 -15.09 33.60
C LEU A 833 25.32 -14.92 32.62
N GLU A 834 25.21 -15.53 31.45
CA GLU A 834 26.23 -15.51 30.40
C GLU A 834 25.56 -14.91 29.16
N GLY A 835 26.14 -13.88 28.55
CA GLY A 835 25.73 -13.37 27.24
C GLY A 835 26.16 -14.40 26.20
N GLY A 836 27.42 -14.39 25.82
CA GLY A 836 27.98 -15.46 24.99
C GLY A 836 28.80 -14.86 23.87
N ALA A 837 28.50 -15.19 22.62
CA ALA A 837 29.20 -14.66 21.46
C ALA A 837 28.34 -13.62 20.73
N GLY A 838 28.75 -12.36 20.75
CA GLY A 838 28.07 -11.27 20.06
C GLY A 838 28.28 -9.96 20.79
N ASN A 839 27.36 -9.00 20.66
CA ASN A 839 27.35 -7.77 21.44
C ASN A 839 26.16 -7.76 22.41
N ASP A 840 26.36 -8.37 23.57
CA ASP A 840 25.28 -8.66 24.50
C ASP A 840 25.03 -7.49 25.44
N THR A 841 23.74 -7.28 25.74
CA THR A 841 23.27 -6.24 26.66
C THR A 841 22.56 -6.84 27.86
N ILE A 842 23.06 -6.54 29.07
CA ILE A 842 22.30 -6.76 30.30
C ILE A 842 21.69 -5.45 30.81
N VAL A 843 20.38 -5.45 30.99
CA VAL A 843 19.61 -4.32 31.52
C VAL A 843 19.30 -4.55 33.00
N LEU A 844 19.74 -3.64 33.85
CA LEU A 844 19.53 -3.67 35.29
C LEU A 844 18.47 -2.63 35.69
N ASN A 845 17.29 -3.11 36.07
CA ASN A 845 16.08 -2.29 36.29
C ASN A 845 15.64 -2.26 37.77
N GLY A 846 16.49 -2.74 38.68
CA GLY A 846 16.16 -3.01 40.08
C GLY A 846 16.00 -1.80 41.01
N SER A 847 15.34 -2.06 42.14
CA SER A 847 15.21 -1.12 43.27
C SER A 847 16.32 -1.28 44.34
N THR A 848 17.21 -2.26 44.18
CA THR A 848 18.33 -2.52 45.09
C THR A 848 19.58 -1.79 44.63
N ASP A 849 20.17 -0.97 45.49
CA ASP A 849 21.28 -0.06 45.22
C ASP A 849 22.59 -0.70 44.71
N ASP A 850 22.68 -2.02 44.48
CA ASP A 850 23.97 -2.74 44.44
C ASP A 850 23.98 -4.05 43.62
N HIS A 851 24.59 -3.98 42.44
CA HIS A 851 24.84 -5.08 41.51
C HIS A 851 26.34 -5.41 41.44
N SER A 852 26.69 -6.64 41.10
CA SER A 852 28.09 -7.04 40.92
C SER A 852 28.27 -7.93 39.70
N MET A 853 29.35 -7.67 38.95
CA MET A 853 29.77 -8.44 37.77
C MET A 853 30.28 -9.85 38.13
N ARG A 854 30.04 -10.35 39.35
CA ARG A 854 30.45 -11.70 39.76
C ARG A 854 29.68 -12.81 39.04
N TRP A 855 28.40 -12.57 38.74
CA TRP A 855 27.49 -13.57 38.18
C TRP A 855 27.03 -13.21 36.76
N ILE A 856 27.60 -12.13 36.21
CA ILE A 856 27.33 -11.59 34.87
C ILE A 856 28.62 -11.81 34.09
N LYS A 857 28.55 -12.48 32.95
CA LYS A 857 29.69 -12.83 32.09
C LYS A 857 29.38 -12.65 30.63
N ASN A 858 30.40 -12.34 29.84
CA ASN A 858 30.31 -12.19 28.39
C ASN A 858 29.20 -11.20 28.00
N PHE A 859 29.15 -10.04 28.67
CA PHE A 859 28.24 -8.96 28.30
C PHE A 859 29.07 -7.72 27.98
N GLU A 860 28.98 -7.23 26.75
CA GLU A 860 29.67 -6.04 26.27
C GLU A 860 29.01 -4.77 26.82
N THR A 861 27.68 -4.79 27.03
CA THR A 861 26.93 -3.62 27.51
C THR A 861 26.17 -3.92 28.80
N VAL A 862 26.34 -3.06 29.80
CA VAL A 862 25.50 -3.00 31.00
C VAL A 862 24.70 -1.71 30.98
N ASP A 863 23.38 -1.81 30.89
CA ASP A 863 22.47 -0.67 30.93
C ASP A 863 21.79 -0.57 32.31
N MET A 864 22.25 0.36 33.14
CA MET A 864 21.59 0.73 34.40
C MET A 864 20.49 1.76 34.12
N LYS A 865 19.56 1.42 33.21
CA LYS A 865 18.44 2.27 32.79
C LYS A 865 17.82 2.97 33.99
N SER A 866 17.51 4.26 33.89
CA SER A 866 17.11 5.06 35.05
C SER A 866 15.86 4.48 35.72
N SER A 867 16.06 3.68 36.78
CA SER A 867 15.01 3.34 37.71
C SER A 867 14.73 4.60 38.54
N SER A 868 13.63 4.62 39.29
CA SER A 868 13.34 5.74 40.20
C SER A 868 14.34 5.85 41.37
N ALA A 869 15.35 4.96 41.44
CA ALA A 869 16.38 4.88 42.46
C ALA A 869 17.79 4.79 41.84
N ALA A 870 18.78 5.37 42.52
CA ALA A 870 20.17 5.29 42.10
C ALA A 870 20.73 3.87 42.25
N GLN A 871 21.38 3.35 41.21
CA GLN A 871 21.99 2.02 41.20
C GLN A 871 23.50 2.10 41.44
N THR A 872 24.11 1.03 41.95
CA THR A 872 25.57 0.86 42.00
C THR A 872 25.96 -0.42 41.28
N LEU A 873 26.86 -0.35 40.30
CA LEU A 873 27.47 -1.51 39.68
C LEU A 873 28.91 -1.68 40.17
N ARG A 874 29.25 -2.87 40.67
CA ARG A 874 30.63 -3.24 41.03
C ARG A 874 31.30 -3.97 39.88
N VAL A 875 32.36 -3.36 39.36
CA VAL A 875 33.21 -3.93 38.33
C VAL A 875 34.57 -4.22 38.93
N THR A 876 35.04 -5.47 38.82
CA THR A 876 36.36 -5.87 39.35
C THR A 876 37.29 -6.28 38.21
N LEU A 877 38.59 -6.07 38.36
CA LEU A 877 39.57 -6.52 37.36
C LEU A 877 39.56 -8.04 37.14
N ASN A 878 39.14 -8.81 38.14
CA ASN A 878 39.07 -10.27 38.05
C ASN A 878 37.91 -10.75 37.16
N TYR A 879 36.87 -9.94 36.99
CA TYR A 879 35.80 -10.20 36.01
C TYR A 879 36.37 -10.03 34.60
N LEU A 880 36.95 -8.86 34.34
CA LEU A 880 37.62 -8.49 33.10
C LEU A 880 38.61 -9.58 32.62
N GLU A 881 39.59 -9.96 33.45
CA GLU A 881 40.61 -10.96 33.07
C GLU A 881 40.11 -12.42 32.95
N GLN A 882 38.86 -12.73 33.32
CA GLN A 882 38.29 -14.09 33.23
C GLN A 882 37.46 -14.32 31.97
N ASP A 883 37.25 -13.26 31.19
CA ASP A 883 36.39 -13.23 30.02
C ASP A 883 37.28 -13.29 28.77
N ASP A 884 37.16 -14.35 27.97
CA ASP A 884 38.06 -14.56 26.82
C ASP A 884 37.65 -13.70 25.59
N ASP A 885 36.44 -13.11 25.60
CA ASP A 885 35.83 -12.46 24.43
C ASP A 885 35.48 -10.96 24.61
N VAL A 886 35.25 -10.46 25.83
CA VAL A 886 34.92 -9.04 26.07
C VAL A 886 36.17 -8.14 26.03
N GLN A 887 36.43 -7.50 24.89
CA GLN A 887 37.55 -6.53 24.75
C GLN A 887 37.24 -5.15 25.35
N ALA A 888 35.95 -4.80 25.49
CA ALA A 888 35.47 -3.53 25.99
C ALA A 888 34.09 -3.66 26.65
N LEU A 889 33.97 -3.18 27.89
CA LEU A 889 32.71 -3.12 28.64
C LEU A 889 32.13 -1.69 28.59
N TYR A 890 30.92 -1.52 28.07
CA TYR A 890 30.19 -0.27 28.04
C TYR A 890 29.14 -0.23 29.15
N ILE A 891 29.12 0.86 29.92
CA ILE A 891 28.19 1.05 31.05
C ILE A 891 27.38 2.32 30.82
N LYS A 892 26.08 2.16 30.65
CA LYS A 892 25.09 3.24 30.52
C LYS A 892 24.41 3.49 31.88
N GLY A 893 24.08 4.75 32.17
CA GLY A 893 23.46 5.14 33.44
C GLY A 893 23.22 6.65 33.56
N GLY A 894 22.38 7.01 34.52
CA GLY A 894 22.08 8.40 34.89
C GLY A 894 23.09 9.00 35.87
N SER A 895 22.91 10.29 36.19
CA SER A 895 23.84 11.04 37.03
C SER A 895 23.86 10.63 38.51
N GLU A 896 22.82 9.92 38.95
CA GLU A 896 22.73 9.40 40.32
C GLU A 896 23.35 8.02 40.46
N ASP A 897 23.55 7.30 39.35
CA ASP A 897 24.11 5.96 39.32
C ASP A 897 25.62 5.97 39.56
N LYS A 898 26.11 4.86 40.12
CA LYS A 898 27.49 4.70 40.54
C LYS A 898 28.12 3.47 39.91
N VAL A 899 29.35 3.63 39.41
CA VAL A 899 30.21 2.51 39.05
C VAL A 899 31.36 2.47 40.05
N LYS A 900 31.45 1.39 40.81
CA LYS A 900 32.52 1.16 41.77
C LYS A 900 33.58 0.27 41.12
N LEU A 901 34.76 0.83 40.87
CA LEU A 901 35.86 0.12 40.24
C LEU A 901 36.74 -0.55 41.33
N GLY A 902 36.76 -1.88 41.34
CA GLY A 902 37.35 -2.70 42.40
C GLY A 902 38.70 -3.32 42.06
N ASN A 903 39.30 -3.98 43.07
CA ASN A 903 40.61 -4.64 42.99
C ASN A 903 40.51 -6.11 42.52
N LYS A 904 41.67 -6.76 42.33
CA LYS A 904 41.84 -8.18 41.97
C LYS A 904 41.49 -9.17 43.11
N GLY A 905 40.52 -8.84 43.96
CA GLY A 905 40.22 -9.57 45.19
C GLY A 905 39.30 -10.78 45.02
N ASN A 906 39.22 -11.64 46.06
CA ASN A 906 38.37 -12.83 46.06
C ASN A 906 36.91 -12.48 45.76
N LEU A 907 36.25 -13.30 44.93
CA LEU A 907 34.91 -13.10 44.38
C LEU A 907 33.81 -12.86 45.45
N GLU A 908 34.10 -13.11 46.73
CA GLU A 908 33.14 -13.12 47.82
C GLU A 908 32.98 -11.79 48.57
N ASP A 909 33.96 -10.88 48.48
CA ASP A 909 34.00 -9.68 49.32
C ASP A 909 35.05 -8.66 48.83
N ASP A 910 34.62 -7.51 48.31
CA ASP A 910 35.49 -6.36 47.94
C ASP A 910 36.39 -5.90 49.09
N SER A 911 36.06 -6.24 50.33
CA SER A 911 36.84 -5.89 51.51
C SER A 911 37.92 -6.94 51.86
N LYS A 912 37.99 -8.08 51.15
CA LYS A 912 38.92 -9.17 51.46
C LYS A 912 39.70 -9.70 50.25
N GLY A 913 40.86 -9.09 50.07
CA GLY A 913 42.07 -9.81 49.63
C GLY A 913 42.24 -9.92 48.12
N GLY A 914 42.94 -8.93 47.56
CA GLY A 914 43.57 -8.90 46.24
C GLY A 914 44.64 -7.82 46.22
N ALA A 915 45.58 -7.85 45.27
CA ALA A 915 46.49 -6.73 45.10
C ALA A 915 45.68 -5.49 44.71
N ALA A 916 45.95 -4.35 45.36
CA ALA A 916 45.35 -3.08 44.97
C ALA A 916 45.76 -2.74 43.55
N VAL A 917 44.79 -2.34 42.71
CA VAL A 917 45.03 -1.91 41.34
C VAL A 917 44.65 -0.44 41.21
N THR A 918 45.24 0.23 40.23
CA THR A 918 44.96 1.65 39.96
C THR A 918 44.23 1.75 38.63
N TRP A 919 42.98 2.19 38.68
CA TRP A 919 42.18 2.54 37.52
C TRP A 919 42.59 3.92 37.02
N THR A 920 42.84 4.03 35.72
CA THR A 920 43.25 5.27 35.07
C THR A 920 42.20 5.69 34.06
N LYS A 921 41.66 6.91 34.21
CA LYS A 921 40.84 7.56 33.19
C LYS A 921 41.74 8.08 32.06
N MET A 922 41.43 7.75 30.81
CA MET A 922 42.19 8.19 29.64
C MET A 922 41.31 9.01 28.69
N ASP A 923 41.36 10.35 28.80
CA ASP A 923 40.53 11.25 27.99
C ASP A 923 40.74 11.07 26.47
N ALA A 924 41.95 10.73 26.04
CA ALA A 924 42.27 10.50 24.62
C ALA A 924 41.60 9.25 24.02
N MET A 925 41.05 8.36 24.87
CA MET A 925 40.36 7.14 24.46
C MET A 925 38.84 7.24 24.67
N GLN A 926 38.30 8.42 24.98
CA GLN A 926 36.85 8.62 25.01
C GLN A 926 36.22 8.25 23.67
N GLN A 927 35.01 7.68 23.73
CA GLN A 927 34.27 7.26 22.54
C GLN A 927 32.85 7.80 22.57
N THR A 928 32.30 8.04 21.39
CA THR A 928 30.87 8.29 21.20
C THR A 928 30.32 7.16 20.34
N VAL A 929 29.43 6.36 20.92
CA VAL A 929 28.77 5.21 20.26
C VAL A 929 27.28 5.45 20.38
N ASP A 930 26.56 5.38 19.25
CA ASP A 930 25.11 5.62 19.16
C ASP A 930 24.62 6.91 19.82
N GLY A 931 25.40 7.99 19.67
CA GLY A 931 25.09 9.29 20.26
C GLY A 931 25.36 9.41 21.76
N VAL A 932 25.81 8.35 22.43
CA VAL A 932 26.21 8.35 23.85
C VAL A 932 27.72 8.49 23.96
N THR A 933 28.19 9.41 24.82
CA THR A 933 29.63 9.65 25.03
C THR A 933 30.11 9.02 26.33
N TYR A 934 31.22 8.29 26.26
CA TYR A 934 31.77 7.49 27.36
C TYR A 934 33.19 7.95 27.76
N ASP A 935 33.43 7.99 29.07
CA ASP A 935 34.75 8.09 29.67
C ASP A 935 35.43 6.72 29.71
N ALA A 936 36.67 6.63 29.23
CA ALA A 936 37.42 5.38 29.16
C ALA A 936 38.30 5.17 30.40
N TYR A 937 38.17 4.00 31.04
CA TYR A 937 38.95 3.57 32.20
C TYR A 937 39.67 2.24 31.89
N THR A 938 40.88 2.08 32.40
CA THR A 938 41.62 0.82 32.31
C THR A 938 42.59 0.66 33.49
N VAL A 939 43.12 -0.55 33.66
CA VAL A 939 44.22 -0.87 34.57
C VAL A 939 45.44 -1.20 33.75
N SER A 940 46.63 -0.69 34.12
CA SER A 940 47.87 -0.88 33.36
C SER A 940 48.28 -2.34 33.09
N SER A 941 47.71 -3.29 33.82
CA SER A 941 47.97 -4.73 33.68
C SER A 941 46.95 -5.47 32.80
N SER A 942 45.89 -4.80 32.35
CA SER A 942 44.86 -5.36 31.47
C SER A 942 44.88 -4.68 30.11
N THR A 943 44.48 -5.42 29.08
CA THR A 943 44.24 -4.92 27.73
C THR A 943 42.80 -4.47 27.51
N GLU A 944 41.92 -4.70 28.47
CA GLU A 944 40.50 -4.41 28.39
C GLU A 944 40.18 -3.01 28.91
N TRP A 945 39.06 -2.49 28.41
CA TRP A 945 38.60 -1.15 28.67
C TRP A 945 37.20 -1.15 29.27
N VAL A 946 36.96 -0.23 30.20
CA VAL A 946 35.64 0.05 30.75
C VAL A 946 35.24 1.45 30.33
N TYR A 947 34.21 1.56 29.49
CA TYR A 947 33.65 2.79 28.96
C TYR A 947 32.39 3.15 29.74
N ILE A 948 32.45 4.23 30.53
CA ILE A 948 31.35 4.64 31.43
C ILE A 948 30.72 5.91 30.90
N GLN A 949 29.40 5.92 30.70
CA GLN A 949 28.68 7.08 30.18
C GLN A 949 28.97 8.34 31.00
N GLN A 950 29.26 9.45 30.30
CA GLN A 950 29.51 10.73 30.96
C GLN A 950 28.29 11.16 31.80
N GLY A 951 28.55 11.49 33.07
CA GLY A 951 27.52 11.84 34.04
C GLY A 951 27.38 10.82 35.18
N VAL A 952 27.70 9.55 34.92
CA VAL A 952 27.71 8.48 35.95
C VAL A 952 28.84 8.72 36.96
N GLN A 953 28.58 8.46 38.24
CA GLN A 953 29.55 8.64 39.31
C GLN A 953 30.52 7.45 39.38
N VAL A 954 31.81 7.67 39.15
CA VAL A 954 32.83 6.62 39.29
C VAL A 954 33.49 6.72 40.68
N ILE A 955 33.49 5.61 41.43
CA ILE A 955 33.96 5.51 42.82
C ILE A 955 35.19 4.61 42.93
#